data_AF-A0AAV6NVT3-F1
#
_entry.id   AF-A0AAV6NVT3-F1
#
_cell.length_a   1.000
_cell.length_b   1.000
_cell.length_c   1.000
_cell.angle_alpha   90.00
_cell.angle_beta   90.00
_cell.angle_gamma   90.00
#
_symmetry.space_group_name_H-M   'P 1'
#
loop_
_entity.id
_entity.type
_entity.pdbx_description
1 polymer ?
#
loop_
_entity_poly.entity_id
_entity_poly.type
_entity_poly.pdbx_seq_one_letter_code
_entity_poly.pdbx_strand_id
1 'polypeptide(L)'
;MASTFTSAAQMLLFLSIFFLAGEVVSLKFNIHRRFSDSIKGILNSDGLLEKHTPGYYAAMVHRDRLLHARRLATSKSETPLTFSYDNHTYRYGGLGDFYYANISVGTPELGFLVALDTGSDLSWLPCECSKCRTSVGTSDGEDLTLNHYSPNASTTSKSVACSNSLCELADQCPSNKSSCPYKIHDASPNTSSSGYLVEDILHLATNDSQSKPVDAKITFGCGKVQTGIFSSIAINGLLGLGMGKISVPSLLASQELTPDSFSMCFGYDGYGNIDFGDIGPSDQRETSLNPHSSSYNVTIIQITVAGKPNNVEFTTIFDSGFSYTYLSDPIYTFVTQNIDAAMELDRAIFDSDYPFEYCYQLPLGTLFQQPHLNFTMDSGYIFGVISMFVAIPTDDKGGYAICLTIAKSTDINLFGRFDNGADNSPPSNSPPADAPSPSGDSPPAPSTPRTSNSTQSSPGIGTDYYEKTCPGVDFIVNKAVKSAAYKDKTVPAGLLRMHFHDCFIRGCDASVLLNSVGNNKAEKDGPPNLSLHSFFVIDNAKKELESYCPGVVSCADIVALAARDAVVLSGGPTWDVPKGRKDGRISKASETIQLPSPRFNISQLQQSFSQRGLSLDDLVALSGAHTLGFAHCSSFEGRIRNFCPASNVDPEMNPSFAASLRNTCPVNNKAKNAGAYMDTSSTTFDNNYYRLILQKKALFSSDQALLNFPKTKNLVYKFASSKEAFNRAFVNSMIKMSSITGGQEIRKNCRAVN
;
A
#
# COMPACT_ATOMS: atom_id res chain seq x y z
N MET A 1 -18.12 -47.80 -42.65
CA MET A 1 -17.41 -48.65 -41.66
C MET A 1 -16.93 -47.75 -40.53
N ALA A 2 -17.08 -48.16 -39.27
CA ALA A 2 -16.45 -47.47 -38.15
C ALA A 2 -15.11 -48.16 -37.85
N SER A 3 -14.02 -47.40 -37.89
CA SER A 3 -12.65 -47.92 -37.69
C SER A 3 -11.96 -47.08 -36.63
N THR A 4 -11.48 -47.72 -35.57
CA THR A 4 -10.74 -47.08 -34.48
C THR A 4 -9.24 -47.19 -34.73
N PHE A 5 -8.55 -46.06 -34.84
CA PHE A 5 -7.10 -46.00 -35.02
C PHE A 5 -6.44 -45.57 -33.70
N THR A 6 -5.46 -46.33 -33.23
CA THR A 6 -4.75 -46.04 -31.97
C THR A 6 -3.43 -45.31 -32.18
N SER A 7 -3.02 -45.09 -33.44
CA SER A 7 -1.83 -44.31 -33.80
C SER A 7 -1.98 -43.57 -35.13
N ALA A 8 -1.24 -42.47 -35.29
CA ALA A 8 -1.20 -41.69 -36.53
C ALA A 8 -0.72 -42.50 -37.75
N ALA A 9 0.20 -43.46 -37.55
CA ALA A 9 0.70 -44.33 -38.60
C ALA A 9 -0.39 -45.23 -39.20
N GLN A 10 -1.27 -45.79 -38.36
CA GLN A 10 -2.42 -46.59 -38.84
C GLN A 10 -3.41 -45.72 -39.63
N MET A 11 -3.68 -44.50 -39.16
CA MET A 11 -4.57 -43.56 -39.84
C MET A 11 -4.01 -43.14 -41.21
N LEU A 12 -2.70 -42.86 -41.30
CA LEU A 12 -2.02 -42.55 -42.56
C LEU A 12 -2.04 -43.73 -43.54
N LEU A 13 -1.82 -44.95 -43.06
CA LEU A 13 -1.92 -46.15 -43.90
C LEU A 13 -3.34 -46.33 -44.46
N PHE A 14 -4.36 -46.16 -43.62
CA PHE A 14 -5.76 -46.28 -44.03
C PHE A 14 -6.16 -45.18 -45.03
N LEU A 15 -5.72 -43.93 -44.80
CA LEU A 15 -5.90 -42.83 -45.75
C LEU A 15 -5.23 -43.13 -47.10
N SER A 16 -4.02 -43.68 -47.12
CA SER A 16 -3.32 -44.01 -48.36
C SER A 16 -4.05 -45.08 -49.20
N ILE A 17 -4.69 -46.05 -48.54
CA ILE A 17 -5.51 -47.09 -49.20
C ILE A 17 -6.78 -46.47 -49.81
N PHE A 18 -7.42 -45.50 -49.13
CA PHE A 18 -8.63 -44.84 -49.65
C PHE A 18 -8.35 -43.82 -50.76
N PHE A 19 -7.23 -43.08 -50.71
CA PHE A 19 -6.85 -42.16 -51.79
C PHE A 19 -6.55 -42.88 -53.13
N LEU A 20 -6.15 -44.16 -53.09
CA LEU A 20 -6.00 -45.00 -54.27
C LEU A 20 -7.33 -45.48 -54.88
N ALA A 21 -8.45 -45.36 -54.15
CA ALA A 21 -9.77 -45.84 -54.57
C ALA A 21 -10.66 -44.77 -55.21
N GLY A 22 -10.26 -43.49 -55.20
CA GLY A 22 -10.90 -42.42 -55.98
C GLY A 22 -12.25 -41.89 -55.48
N GLU A 23 -12.76 -42.34 -54.33
CA GLU A 23 -14.00 -41.81 -53.75
C GLU A 23 -13.78 -40.58 -52.85
N VAL A 24 -14.56 -39.52 -53.09
CA VAL A 24 -14.57 -38.32 -52.24
C VAL A 24 -15.49 -38.55 -51.04
N VAL A 25 -14.91 -38.88 -49.89
CA VAL A 25 -15.64 -39.09 -48.62
C VAL A 25 -15.52 -37.87 -47.71
N SER A 26 -16.66 -37.34 -47.26
CA SER A 26 -16.69 -36.29 -46.21
C SER A 26 -16.37 -36.90 -44.85
N LEU A 27 -15.17 -36.63 -44.33
CA LEU A 27 -14.72 -37.10 -43.02
C LEU A 27 -15.19 -36.14 -41.91
N LYS A 28 -16.09 -36.62 -41.06
CA LYS A 28 -16.56 -35.90 -39.86
C LYS A 28 -15.84 -36.43 -38.62
N PHE A 29 -14.96 -35.62 -38.04
CA PHE A 29 -14.23 -35.96 -36.81
C PHE A 29 -14.94 -35.39 -35.59
N ASN A 30 -15.16 -36.23 -34.57
CA ASN A 30 -15.56 -35.78 -33.23
C ASN A 30 -14.35 -35.85 -32.30
N ILE A 31 -13.90 -34.72 -31.79
CA ILE A 31 -12.76 -34.64 -30.86
C ILE A 31 -13.30 -34.75 -29.43
N HIS A 32 -13.03 -35.88 -28.77
CA HIS A 32 -13.44 -36.12 -27.39
C HIS A 32 -12.26 -35.88 -26.43
N ARG A 33 -12.49 -35.23 -25.28
CA ARG A 33 -11.44 -35.04 -24.25
C ARG A 33 -10.99 -36.42 -23.73
N ARG A 34 -9.69 -36.63 -23.49
CA ARG A 34 -9.11 -37.93 -23.05
C ARG A 34 -9.75 -38.56 -21.81
N PHE A 35 -10.35 -37.75 -20.94
CA PHE A 35 -11.05 -38.16 -19.72
C PHE A 35 -12.58 -37.98 -19.79
N SER A 36 -13.13 -37.70 -20.97
CA SER A 36 -14.59 -37.61 -21.17
C SER A 36 -15.23 -38.98 -21.07
N ASP A 37 -16.51 -39.03 -20.68
CA ASP A 37 -17.21 -40.29 -20.48
C ASP A 37 -17.37 -41.08 -21.80
N SER A 38 -17.43 -40.37 -22.94
CA SER A 38 -17.34 -40.98 -24.28
C SER A 38 -16.04 -41.77 -24.50
N ILE A 39 -14.91 -41.32 -23.94
CA ILE A 39 -13.62 -42.04 -24.05
C ILE A 39 -13.51 -43.15 -23.00
N LYS A 40 -14.05 -42.97 -21.78
CA LYS A 40 -14.13 -44.04 -20.76
C LYS A 40 -14.96 -45.25 -21.22
N GLY A 41 -15.99 -45.03 -22.05
CA GLY A 41 -16.78 -46.11 -22.64
C GLY A 41 -16.10 -46.85 -23.81
N ILE A 42 -14.98 -46.31 -24.33
CA ILE A 42 -14.24 -46.88 -25.47
C ILE A 42 -12.94 -47.55 -25.01
N LEU A 43 -12.27 -46.95 -24.02
CA LEU A 43 -11.09 -47.51 -23.37
C LEU A 43 -11.51 -48.16 -22.06
N ASN A 44 -11.54 -49.51 -22.03
CA ASN A 44 -11.62 -50.26 -20.78
C ASN A 44 -10.60 -49.70 -19.76
N SER A 45 -10.98 -49.69 -18.49
CA SER A 45 -10.41 -48.85 -17.41
C SER A 45 -8.90 -48.93 -17.17
N ASP A 46 -8.20 -49.90 -17.74
CA ASP A 46 -6.81 -50.26 -17.45
C ASP A 46 -5.74 -49.27 -17.98
N GLY A 47 -6.15 -48.08 -18.41
CA GLY A 47 -5.24 -47.04 -18.94
C GLY A 47 -5.66 -45.58 -18.73
N LEU A 48 -6.72 -45.32 -17.95
CA LEU A 48 -7.21 -43.97 -17.67
C LEU A 48 -7.17 -43.67 -16.16
N LEU A 49 -6.43 -42.63 -15.79
CA LEU A 49 -6.33 -42.16 -14.40
C LEU A 49 -7.67 -41.61 -13.93
N GLU A 50 -8.14 -42.09 -12.77
CA GLU A 50 -9.40 -41.62 -12.18
C GLU A 50 -9.35 -40.13 -11.82
N LYS A 51 -10.44 -39.43 -12.13
CA LYS A 51 -10.61 -38.00 -11.81
C LYS A 51 -10.45 -37.82 -10.30
N HIS A 52 -9.76 -36.76 -9.89
CA HIS A 52 -9.41 -36.43 -8.50
C HIS A 52 -8.31 -37.28 -7.84
N THR A 53 -7.67 -38.22 -8.54
CA THR A 53 -6.45 -38.87 -8.03
C THR A 53 -5.20 -37.99 -8.19
N PRO A 54 -4.15 -38.18 -7.36
CA PRO A 54 -2.87 -37.48 -7.54
C PRO A 54 -2.25 -37.70 -8.93
N GLY A 55 -2.40 -38.90 -9.49
CA GLY A 55 -1.93 -39.20 -10.85
C GLY A 55 -2.69 -38.41 -11.93
N TYR A 56 -4.02 -38.28 -11.81
CA TYR A 56 -4.83 -37.45 -12.70
C TYR A 56 -4.41 -35.98 -12.65
N TYR A 57 -4.22 -35.41 -11.45
CA TYR A 57 -3.70 -34.05 -11.32
C TYR A 57 -2.28 -33.92 -11.88
N ALA A 58 -1.38 -34.87 -11.63
CA ALA A 58 -0.04 -34.86 -12.23
C ALA A 58 -0.08 -34.90 -13.77
N ALA A 59 -1.01 -35.65 -14.36
CA ALA A 59 -1.20 -35.68 -15.82
C ALA A 59 -1.78 -34.36 -16.37
N MET A 60 -2.67 -33.69 -15.63
CA MET A 60 -3.14 -32.34 -16.00
C MET A 60 -2.02 -31.30 -15.88
N VAL A 61 -1.25 -31.31 -14.78
CA VAL A 61 -0.09 -30.42 -14.56
C VAL A 61 0.97 -30.62 -15.64
N HIS A 62 1.25 -31.86 -16.04
CA HIS A 62 2.21 -32.12 -17.12
C HIS A 62 1.72 -31.57 -18.46
N ARG A 63 0.41 -31.67 -18.74
CA ARG A 63 -0.20 -31.06 -19.93
C ARG A 63 -0.16 -29.53 -19.86
N ASP A 64 -0.41 -28.94 -18.70
CA ASP A 64 -0.44 -27.49 -18.53
C ASP A 64 0.96 -26.86 -18.70
N ARG A 65 1.98 -27.50 -18.13
CA ARG A 65 3.41 -27.21 -18.40
C ARG A 65 3.76 -27.27 -19.89
N LEU A 66 3.17 -28.21 -20.64
CA LEU A 66 3.45 -28.38 -22.08
C LEU A 66 2.71 -27.39 -23.00
N LEU A 67 1.54 -26.85 -22.58
CA LEU A 67 0.72 -25.98 -23.44
C LEU A 67 0.80 -24.49 -23.05
N HIS A 68 0.84 -24.21 -21.75
CA HIS A 68 0.80 -22.86 -21.19
C HIS A 68 2.11 -22.44 -20.52
N ALA A 69 3.12 -23.31 -20.46
CA ALA A 69 4.37 -23.13 -19.69
C ALA A 69 4.17 -22.95 -18.17
N ARG A 70 2.92 -23.07 -17.67
CA ARG A 70 2.56 -22.89 -16.26
C ARG A 70 3.15 -23.99 -15.39
N ARG A 71 3.98 -23.59 -14.43
CA ARG A 71 4.60 -24.46 -13.42
C ARG A 71 3.81 -24.33 -12.11
N LEU A 72 3.29 -25.45 -11.59
CA LEU A 72 2.87 -25.49 -10.18
C LEU A 72 4.03 -25.02 -9.30
N ALA A 73 3.74 -24.06 -8.40
CA ALA A 73 4.68 -23.58 -7.40
C ALA A 73 5.36 -24.77 -6.71
N THR A 74 6.69 -24.79 -6.73
CA THR A 74 7.45 -25.78 -5.97
C THR A 74 7.48 -25.37 -4.50
N SER A 75 7.51 -26.33 -3.58
CA SER A 75 7.59 -26.08 -2.12
C SER A 75 8.92 -25.46 -1.63
N LYS A 76 9.67 -24.82 -2.52
CA LYS A 76 10.78 -23.94 -2.18
C LYS A 76 10.21 -22.55 -1.94
N SER A 77 10.57 -21.97 -0.81
CA SER A 77 10.36 -20.55 -0.51
C SER A 77 11.30 -19.73 -1.40
N GLU A 78 10.89 -19.47 -2.64
CA GLU A 78 11.50 -18.48 -3.52
C GLU A 78 10.95 -17.10 -3.10
N THR A 79 11.82 -16.11 -2.90
CA THR A 79 11.40 -14.75 -2.52
C THR A 79 10.63 -14.13 -3.68
N PRO A 80 9.45 -13.50 -3.46
CA PRO A 80 8.76 -12.74 -4.51
C PRO A 80 9.67 -11.66 -5.12
N LEU A 81 9.38 -11.30 -6.36
CA LEU A 81 10.09 -10.22 -7.07
C LEU A 81 9.22 -8.96 -7.09
N THR A 82 9.86 -7.80 -7.06
CA THR A 82 9.20 -6.50 -7.22
C THR A 82 10.06 -5.55 -8.04
N PHE A 83 9.63 -4.32 -8.31
CA PHE A 83 10.43 -3.39 -9.12
C PHE A 83 11.69 -2.93 -8.37
N SER A 84 12.76 -2.58 -9.10
CA SER A 84 14.05 -2.28 -8.49
C SER A 84 14.09 -0.98 -7.65
N TYR A 85 13.12 -0.08 -7.83
CA TYR A 85 12.97 1.14 -7.03
C TYR A 85 12.27 0.88 -5.69
N ASP A 86 11.03 0.40 -5.76
CA ASP A 86 10.22 -0.04 -4.64
C ASP A 86 9.08 -0.96 -5.12
N ASN A 87 8.32 -1.52 -4.18
CA ASN A 87 7.15 -2.34 -4.48
C ASN A 87 5.83 -1.56 -4.49
N HIS A 88 5.87 -0.22 -4.39
CA HIS A 88 4.67 0.57 -4.16
C HIS A 88 3.83 0.72 -5.43
N THR A 89 2.51 0.75 -5.23
CA THR A 89 1.55 1.20 -6.24
C THR A 89 0.84 2.47 -5.77
N TYR A 90 0.48 3.32 -6.72
CA TYR A 90 0.04 4.69 -6.48
C TYR A 90 -1.23 5.00 -7.27
N ARG A 91 -2.23 5.63 -6.66
CA ARG A 91 -3.36 6.23 -7.36
C ARG A 91 -3.21 7.75 -7.44
N TYR A 92 -3.29 8.31 -8.64
CA TYR A 92 -3.19 9.75 -8.89
C TYR A 92 -4.55 10.36 -9.21
N GLY A 93 -5.11 11.12 -8.27
CA GLY A 93 -6.33 11.90 -8.49
C GLY A 93 -6.12 12.94 -9.59
N GLY A 94 -6.59 12.64 -10.80
CA GLY A 94 -6.42 13.47 -12.00
C GLY A 94 -5.92 12.73 -13.25
N LEU A 95 -5.49 11.46 -13.12
CA LEU A 95 -5.06 10.61 -14.26
C LEU A 95 -6.01 9.42 -14.51
N GLY A 96 -7.28 9.56 -14.10
CA GLY A 96 -8.18 8.42 -13.91
C GLY A 96 -7.84 7.65 -12.62
N ASP A 97 -8.77 6.85 -12.10
CA ASP A 97 -8.60 6.13 -10.83
C ASP A 97 -7.72 4.85 -10.97
N PHE A 98 -6.73 4.88 -11.86
CA PHE A 98 -5.79 3.79 -12.12
C PHE A 98 -4.74 3.66 -11.01
N TYR A 99 -4.20 2.45 -10.86
CA TYR A 99 -2.98 2.20 -10.09
C TYR A 99 -1.75 2.30 -11.00
N TYR A 100 -0.69 2.89 -10.49
CA TYR A 100 0.57 3.11 -11.19
C TYR A 100 1.74 2.54 -10.40
N ALA A 101 2.80 2.13 -11.08
CA ALA A 101 4.09 1.79 -10.46
C ALA A 101 5.26 2.43 -11.22
N ASN A 102 6.39 2.60 -10.53
CA ASN A 102 7.65 3.00 -11.15
C ASN A 102 8.43 1.76 -11.59
N ILE A 103 8.71 1.64 -12.89
CA ILE A 103 9.53 0.57 -13.46
C ILE A 103 10.79 1.14 -14.11
N SER A 104 11.85 0.35 -14.22
CA SER A 104 13.09 0.69 -14.93
C SER A 104 13.32 -0.26 -16.09
N VAL A 105 13.56 0.28 -17.29
CA VAL A 105 13.76 -0.50 -18.52
C VAL A 105 15.00 -0.02 -19.30
N GLY A 106 15.78 -0.99 -19.80
CA GLY A 106 16.92 -0.78 -20.69
C GLY A 106 18.30 -0.66 -20.02
N THR A 107 19.38 -0.65 -20.81
CA THR A 107 20.76 -0.52 -20.30
C THR A 107 21.49 0.64 -20.98
N PRO A 108 21.72 1.80 -20.31
CA PRO A 108 21.43 2.07 -18.90
C PRO A 108 19.93 2.17 -18.59
N GLU A 109 19.59 1.94 -17.32
CA GLU A 109 18.20 1.93 -16.86
C GLU A 109 17.53 3.30 -17.02
N LEU A 110 16.27 3.28 -17.47
CA LEU A 110 15.43 4.46 -17.61
C LEU A 110 14.08 4.22 -16.91
N GLY A 111 13.69 5.14 -16.03
CA GLY A 111 12.49 5.01 -15.20
C GLY A 111 11.20 5.43 -15.93
N PHE A 112 10.10 4.71 -15.72
CA PHE A 112 8.77 4.99 -16.29
C PHE A 112 7.67 4.82 -15.24
N LEU A 113 6.69 5.73 -15.23
CA LEU A 113 5.48 5.64 -14.40
C LEU A 113 4.34 4.99 -15.21
N VAL A 114 4.17 3.68 -15.06
CA VAL A 114 3.24 2.89 -15.87
C VAL A 114 1.93 2.62 -15.15
N ALA A 115 0.81 2.70 -15.86
CA ALA A 115 -0.49 2.22 -15.37
C ALA A 115 -0.50 0.69 -15.29
N LEU A 116 -1.09 0.11 -14.25
CA LEU A 116 -1.17 -1.32 -14.01
C LEU A 116 -2.51 -1.86 -14.50
N ASP A 117 -2.49 -2.79 -15.45
CA ASP A 117 -3.68 -3.24 -16.17
C ASP A 117 -3.74 -4.78 -16.23
N THR A 118 -4.69 -5.37 -15.51
CA THR A 118 -4.93 -6.83 -15.50
C THR A 118 -5.83 -7.32 -16.64
N GLY A 119 -6.44 -6.43 -17.42
CA GLY A 119 -7.14 -6.73 -18.67
C GLY A 119 -6.21 -6.82 -19.89
N SER A 120 -5.07 -6.11 -19.87
CA SER A 120 -4.09 -6.11 -20.95
C SER A 120 -2.99 -7.17 -20.78
N ASP A 121 -2.76 -7.97 -21.82
CA ASP A 121 -1.58 -8.85 -21.89
C ASP A 121 -0.30 -8.08 -22.25
N LEU A 122 -0.35 -7.15 -23.20
CA LEU A 122 0.85 -6.49 -23.73
C LEU A 122 1.16 -5.17 -23.02
N SER A 123 2.29 -5.14 -22.31
CA SER A 123 2.89 -3.90 -21.81
C SER A 123 3.35 -2.98 -22.96
N TRP A 124 3.31 -1.67 -22.78
CA TRP A 124 3.88 -0.72 -23.76
C TRP A 124 4.45 0.55 -23.11
N LEU A 125 5.45 1.15 -23.75
CA LEU A 125 6.09 2.40 -23.35
C LEU A 125 6.07 3.43 -24.49
N PRO A 126 5.99 4.74 -24.20
CA PRO A 126 6.11 5.78 -25.22
C PRO A 126 7.53 5.80 -25.79
N CYS A 127 7.66 5.65 -27.11
CA CYS A 127 8.94 5.46 -27.78
C CYS A 127 9.27 6.56 -28.79
N GLU A 128 10.15 7.51 -28.43
CA GLU A 128 10.50 8.66 -29.31
C GLU A 128 9.23 9.32 -29.89
N CYS A 129 8.18 9.44 -29.06
CA CYS A 129 6.81 9.65 -29.50
C CYS A 129 6.47 11.15 -29.52
N SER A 130 6.50 11.75 -30.70
CA SER A 130 6.34 13.21 -30.87
C SER A 130 4.97 13.79 -30.47
N LYS A 131 3.97 12.92 -30.21
CA LYS A 131 2.63 13.30 -29.73
C LYS A 131 2.36 12.86 -28.29
N CYS A 132 3.27 12.12 -27.68
CA CYS A 132 3.13 11.68 -26.29
C CYS A 132 3.53 12.81 -25.35
N ARG A 133 2.91 12.83 -24.16
CA ARG A 133 3.18 13.83 -23.12
C ARG A 133 4.61 13.69 -22.61
N THR A 134 5.26 14.81 -22.31
CA THR A 134 6.64 14.89 -21.79
C THR A 134 6.72 15.41 -20.36
N SER A 135 5.67 16.08 -19.86
CA SER A 135 5.51 16.41 -18.45
C SER A 135 4.06 16.41 -17.98
N VAL A 136 3.85 16.16 -16.69
CA VAL A 136 2.57 16.37 -16.00
C VAL A 136 2.78 17.34 -14.85
N GLY A 137 2.05 18.45 -14.87
CA GLY A 137 2.03 19.39 -13.75
C GLY A 137 1.43 18.73 -12.53
N THR A 138 2.19 18.70 -11.44
CA THR A 138 1.70 18.25 -10.13
C THR A 138 1.06 19.42 -9.37
N SER A 139 0.21 19.10 -8.39
CA SER A 139 -0.45 20.08 -7.50
C SER A 139 0.53 20.97 -6.73
N ASP A 140 1.80 20.56 -6.64
CA ASP A 140 2.87 21.25 -5.91
C ASP A 140 3.69 22.21 -6.82
N GLY A 141 3.40 22.27 -8.13
CA GLY A 141 4.03 23.19 -9.08
C GLY A 141 5.39 22.74 -9.64
N GLU A 142 5.85 21.54 -9.32
CA GLU A 142 6.96 20.87 -10.02
C GLU A 142 6.39 19.93 -11.09
N ASP A 143 6.82 20.08 -12.34
CA ASP A 143 6.40 19.23 -13.48
C ASP A 143 7.09 17.86 -13.40
N LEU A 144 6.31 16.78 -13.24
CA LEU A 144 6.83 15.41 -13.34
C LEU A 144 7.23 15.15 -14.79
N THR A 145 8.53 14.99 -15.04
CA THR A 145 9.07 14.69 -16.38
C THR A 145 8.83 13.23 -16.75
N LEU A 146 8.28 12.99 -17.93
CA LEU A 146 7.93 11.67 -18.44
C LEU A 146 8.98 11.20 -19.46
N ASN A 147 9.69 10.12 -19.15
CA ASN A 147 10.73 9.58 -20.02
C ASN A 147 10.13 8.89 -21.26
N HIS A 148 10.77 9.03 -22.41
CA HIS A 148 10.42 8.26 -23.62
C HIS A 148 11.54 7.27 -23.91
N TYR A 149 11.19 6.00 -24.11
CA TYR A 149 12.16 4.97 -24.45
C TYR A 149 12.74 5.20 -25.85
N SER A 150 14.04 4.94 -26.03
CA SER A 150 14.66 4.86 -27.36
C SER A 150 15.44 3.55 -27.47
N PRO A 151 15.11 2.68 -28.45
CA PRO A 151 15.88 1.47 -28.71
C PRO A 151 17.36 1.73 -28.98
N ASN A 152 17.70 2.92 -29.52
CA ASN A 152 19.08 3.29 -29.83
C ASN A 152 19.87 3.75 -28.60
N ALA A 153 19.20 4.10 -27.50
CA ALA A 153 19.84 4.52 -26.25
C ALA A 153 20.14 3.34 -25.31
N SER A 154 19.42 2.22 -25.45
CA SER A 154 19.62 1.01 -24.65
C SER A 154 20.49 -0.01 -25.39
N THR A 155 21.62 -0.36 -24.79
CA THR A 155 22.58 -1.36 -25.30
C THR A 155 22.06 -2.80 -25.29
N THR A 156 20.99 -3.06 -24.53
CA THR A 156 20.33 -4.38 -24.43
C THR A 156 19.09 -4.52 -25.32
N SER A 157 18.63 -3.42 -25.93
CA SER A 157 17.44 -3.37 -26.79
C SER A 157 17.57 -4.25 -28.04
N LYS A 158 16.49 -4.94 -28.40
CA LYS A 158 16.36 -5.69 -29.66
C LYS A 158 14.98 -5.52 -30.27
N SER A 159 14.93 -5.32 -31.58
CA SER A 159 13.68 -5.42 -32.33
C SER A 159 13.19 -6.87 -32.35
N VAL A 160 11.90 -7.09 -32.04
CA VAL A 160 11.25 -8.39 -32.19
C VAL A 160 10.83 -8.56 -33.65
N ALA A 161 11.32 -9.62 -34.30
CA ALA A 161 10.98 -9.91 -35.70
C ALA A 161 9.58 -10.52 -35.86
N CYS A 162 8.95 -10.31 -37.01
CA CYS A 162 7.62 -10.87 -37.32
C CYS A 162 7.54 -12.40 -37.30
N SER A 163 8.66 -13.12 -37.45
CA SER A 163 8.70 -14.57 -37.28
C SER A 163 8.73 -15.05 -35.81
N ASN A 164 8.70 -14.14 -34.84
CA ASN A 164 8.64 -14.49 -33.42
C ASN A 164 7.22 -14.98 -33.06
N SER A 165 7.11 -16.02 -32.24
CA SER A 165 5.84 -16.56 -31.75
C SER A 165 5.00 -15.60 -30.91
N LEU A 166 5.59 -14.51 -30.41
CA LEU A 166 4.91 -13.41 -29.72
C LEU A 166 4.34 -12.35 -30.68
N CYS A 167 4.55 -12.48 -32.00
CA CYS A 167 4.04 -11.54 -32.99
C CYS A 167 2.63 -11.89 -33.45
N GLU A 168 1.61 -11.36 -32.78
CA GLU A 168 0.21 -11.60 -33.15
C GLU A 168 -0.18 -11.00 -34.52
N LEU A 169 0.46 -9.91 -34.93
CA LEU A 169 0.21 -9.23 -36.20
C LEU A 169 1.20 -9.64 -37.30
N ALA A 170 1.75 -10.87 -37.24
CA ALA A 170 2.70 -11.38 -38.23
C ALA A 170 2.18 -11.31 -39.67
N ASP A 171 0.88 -11.52 -39.89
CA ASP A 171 0.22 -11.43 -41.20
C ASP A 171 0.18 -10.01 -41.79
N GLN A 172 0.39 -8.97 -40.96
CA GLN A 172 0.46 -7.57 -41.39
C GLN A 172 1.90 -7.12 -41.72
N CYS A 173 2.88 -8.01 -41.61
CA CYS A 173 4.28 -7.68 -41.82
C CYS A 173 4.70 -7.69 -43.31
N PRO A 174 5.49 -6.70 -43.77
CA PRO A 174 6.09 -6.73 -45.11
C PRO A 174 7.06 -7.91 -45.35
N SER A 175 7.63 -8.47 -44.27
CA SER A 175 8.49 -9.66 -44.31
C SER A 175 8.68 -10.25 -42.91
N ASN A 176 9.01 -11.54 -42.84
CA ASN A 176 9.32 -12.26 -41.59
C ASN A 176 10.48 -11.63 -40.77
N LYS A 177 11.35 -10.83 -41.40
CA LYS A 177 12.49 -10.15 -40.76
C LYS A 177 12.18 -8.71 -40.33
N SER A 178 11.00 -8.20 -40.67
CA SER A 178 10.58 -6.85 -40.27
C SER A 178 10.33 -6.82 -38.76
N SER A 179 10.43 -5.64 -38.14
CA SER A 179 9.94 -5.45 -36.77
C SER A 179 8.45 -5.79 -36.69
N CYS A 180 8.07 -6.60 -35.72
CA CYS A 180 6.67 -6.98 -35.50
C CYS A 180 5.86 -5.73 -35.13
N PRO A 181 4.80 -5.36 -35.88
CA PRO A 181 3.91 -4.30 -35.48
C PRO A 181 3.05 -4.76 -34.30
N TYR A 182 2.68 -3.83 -33.43
CA TYR A 182 1.64 -4.07 -32.42
C TYR A 182 0.59 -2.98 -32.47
N LYS A 183 -0.62 -3.35 -32.07
CA LYS A 183 -1.74 -2.43 -31.90
C LYS A 183 -2.65 -2.92 -30.79
N ILE A 184 -2.75 -2.14 -29.72
CA ILE A 184 -3.73 -2.33 -28.63
C ILE A 184 -4.86 -1.36 -28.88
N HIS A 185 -6.10 -1.85 -28.73
CA HIS A 185 -7.30 -1.03 -28.69
C HIS A 185 -8.00 -1.25 -27.35
N ASP A 186 -8.39 -0.14 -26.73
CA ASP A 186 -9.24 -0.14 -25.55
C ASP A 186 -10.72 -0.24 -25.96
N ALA A 187 -11.61 -0.56 -25.03
CA ALA A 187 -13.05 -0.47 -25.26
C ALA A 187 -13.53 0.97 -25.49
N SER A 188 -12.76 1.96 -25.01
CA SER A 188 -13.04 3.39 -25.07
C SER A 188 -12.86 3.97 -26.49
N PRO A 189 -13.80 4.80 -26.99
CA PRO A 189 -13.75 5.34 -28.35
C PRO A 189 -12.41 6.00 -28.71
N ASN A 190 -11.90 5.69 -29.89
CA ASN A 190 -10.62 6.20 -30.44
C ASN A 190 -9.38 5.97 -29.56
N THR A 191 -9.44 5.07 -28.57
CA THR A 191 -8.33 4.82 -27.66
C THR A 191 -7.47 3.66 -28.15
N SER A 192 -6.20 3.94 -28.46
CA SER A 192 -5.28 2.94 -28.99
C SER A 192 -3.81 3.29 -28.75
N SER A 193 -3.00 2.24 -28.63
CA SER A 193 -1.54 2.31 -28.64
C SER A 193 -1.01 1.53 -29.84
N SER A 194 -0.09 2.10 -30.63
CA SER A 194 0.50 1.39 -31.78
C SER A 194 1.97 1.73 -32.03
N GLY A 195 2.69 0.76 -32.59
CA GLY A 195 4.12 0.84 -32.86
C GLY A 195 4.68 -0.52 -33.26
N TYR A 196 5.85 -0.88 -32.74
CA TYR A 196 6.47 -2.19 -32.95
C TYR A 196 6.94 -2.83 -31.64
N LEU A 197 7.07 -4.15 -31.59
CA LEU A 197 7.54 -4.88 -30.41
C LEU A 197 9.07 -4.78 -30.26
N VAL A 198 9.52 -4.61 -29.01
CA VAL A 198 10.93 -4.58 -28.59
C VAL A 198 11.13 -5.54 -27.42
N GLU A 199 12.25 -6.26 -27.42
CA GLU A 199 12.78 -7.00 -26.27
C GLU A 199 13.83 -6.12 -25.57
N ASP A 200 13.72 -5.93 -24.25
CA ASP A 200 14.76 -5.31 -23.42
C ASP A 200 14.68 -5.80 -21.97
N ILE A 201 15.57 -5.32 -21.10
CA ILE A 201 15.61 -5.65 -19.68
C ILE A 201 14.63 -4.78 -18.89
N LEU A 202 13.80 -5.42 -18.07
CA LEU A 202 13.10 -4.84 -16.92
C LEU A 202 13.92 -5.14 -15.66
N HIS A 203 14.21 -4.11 -14.87
CA HIS A 203 14.96 -4.23 -13.63
C HIS A 203 14.03 -4.46 -12.44
N LEU A 204 14.21 -5.60 -11.78
CA LEU A 204 13.48 -6.03 -10.60
C LEU A 204 14.44 -6.16 -9.40
N ALA A 205 13.88 -6.39 -8.22
CA ALA A 205 14.61 -6.80 -7.03
C ALA A 205 13.85 -7.90 -6.27
N THR A 206 14.55 -8.68 -5.44
CA THR A 206 13.90 -9.59 -4.48
C THR A 206 13.18 -8.77 -3.39
N ASN A 207 11.91 -9.06 -3.11
CA ASN A 207 11.19 -8.47 -1.98
C ASN A 207 11.61 -9.15 -0.66
N ASP A 208 12.87 -8.94 -0.27
CA ASP A 208 13.42 -9.28 1.02
C ASP A 208 14.40 -8.20 1.50
N SER A 209 14.86 -8.33 2.74
CA SER A 209 15.85 -7.42 3.36
C SER A 209 17.18 -7.26 2.62
N GLN A 210 17.46 -8.06 1.59
CA GLN A 210 18.70 -7.99 0.81
C GLN A 210 18.49 -7.28 -0.54
N SER A 211 17.23 -7.12 -1.01
CA SER A 211 16.84 -6.41 -2.23
C SER A 211 17.81 -6.65 -3.40
N LYS A 212 17.99 -7.93 -3.74
CA LYS A 212 18.96 -8.33 -4.76
C LYS A 212 18.42 -7.96 -6.14
N PRO A 213 19.21 -7.27 -6.99
CA PRO A 213 18.77 -6.95 -8.35
C PRO A 213 18.55 -8.23 -9.17
N VAL A 214 17.48 -8.24 -9.94
CA VAL A 214 17.08 -9.32 -10.85
C VAL A 214 16.72 -8.70 -12.19
N ASP A 215 17.48 -9.01 -13.23
CA ASP A 215 17.23 -8.53 -14.59
C ASP A 215 16.36 -9.53 -15.35
N ALA A 216 15.21 -9.08 -15.85
CA ALA A 216 14.28 -9.91 -16.62
C ALA A 216 14.14 -9.39 -18.06
N LYS A 217 14.20 -10.26 -19.07
CA LYS A 217 13.85 -9.83 -20.43
C LYS A 217 12.33 -9.73 -20.56
N ILE A 218 11.85 -8.57 -20.98
CA ILE A 218 10.44 -8.36 -21.31
C ILE A 218 10.30 -8.03 -22.80
N THR A 219 9.19 -8.45 -23.40
CA THR A 219 8.75 -7.97 -24.70
C THR A 219 7.63 -6.96 -24.48
N PHE A 220 7.78 -5.75 -25.02
CA PHE A 220 6.79 -4.68 -24.85
C PHE A 220 6.59 -3.90 -26.16
N GLY A 221 5.44 -3.25 -26.25
CA GLY A 221 5.10 -2.35 -27.34
C GLY A 221 5.89 -1.04 -27.25
N CYS A 222 6.71 -0.76 -28.27
CA CYS A 222 7.42 0.49 -28.41
C CYS A 222 6.52 1.50 -29.13
N GLY A 223 5.72 2.24 -28.34
CA GLY A 223 4.59 3.03 -28.80
C GLY A 223 4.98 4.30 -29.54
N LYS A 224 4.68 4.35 -30.84
CA LYS A 224 4.91 5.49 -31.72
C LYS A 224 3.71 6.42 -31.82
N VAL A 225 2.50 5.90 -31.66
CA VAL A 225 1.25 6.68 -31.72
C VAL A 225 0.32 6.23 -30.61
N GLN A 226 -0.10 7.21 -29.80
CA GLN A 226 -1.08 7.07 -28.74
C GLN A 226 -2.31 7.93 -29.06
N THR A 227 -3.51 7.38 -28.88
CA THR A 227 -4.79 8.06 -29.14
C THR A 227 -5.79 7.82 -28.02
N GLY A 228 -6.78 8.70 -27.89
CA GLY A 228 -7.85 8.59 -26.89
C GLY A 228 -7.34 8.69 -25.46
N ILE A 229 -7.99 7.97 -24.53
CA ILE A 229 -7.78 8.16 -23.09
C ILE A 229 -6.38 7.73 -22.61
N PHE A 230 -5.66 6.88 -23.35
CA PHE A 230 -4.25 6.56 -23.09
C PHE A 230 -3.32 7.79 -23.11
N SER A 231 -3.70 8.88 -23.78
CA SER A 231 -2.96 10.15 -23.72
C SER A 231 -3.12 10.91 -22.38
N SER A 232 -4.13 10.54 -21.59
CA SER A 232 -4.48 11.18 -20.30
C SER A 232 -4.27 10.27 -19.09
N ILE A 233 -4.38 8.95 -19.25
CA ILE A 233 -4.30 7.97 -18.15
C ILE A 233 -2.95 7.21 -18.18
N ALA A 234 -2.65 6.46 -19.24
CA ALA A 234 -1.39 5.73 -19.44
C ALA A 234 -0.25 6.65 -19.91
N ILE A 235 -0.13 7.82 -19.28
CA ILE A 235 0.69 8.97 -19.68
C ILE A 235 2.16 8.64 -19.99
N ASN A 236 2.71 7.63 -19.32
CA ASN A 236 4.11 7.22 -19.46
C ASN A 236 4.27 5.71 -19.70
N GLY A 237 3.19 5.05 -20.13
CA GLY A 237 3.14 3.63 -20.46
C GLY A 237 2.10 2.86 -19.65
N LEU A 238 2.01 1.58 -19.96
CA LEU A 238 1.08 0.63 -19.37
C LEU A 238 1.79 -0.72 -19.19
N LEU A 239 1.58 -1.34 -18.03
CA LEU A 239 2.10 -2.66 -17.68
C LEU A 239 0.99 -3.69 -17.82
N GLY A 240 1.15 -4.59 -18.78
CA GLY A 240 0.24 -5.70 -19.01
C GLY A 240 0.45 -6.80 -17.98
N LEU A 241 -0.56 -7.00 -17.14
CA LEU A 241 -0.65 -8.02 -16.08
C LEU A 241 -1.65 -9.13 -16.43
N GLY A 242 -2.12 -9.18 -17.69
CA GLY A 242 -3.04 -10.20 -18.19
C GLY A 242 -2.49 -11.64 -18.20
N MET A 243 -3.32 -12.59 -18.62
CA MET A 243 -3.05 -14.03 -18.53
C MET A 243 -2.34 -14.63 -19.77
N GLY A 244 -2.05 -13.82 -20.79
CA GLY A 244 -1.40 -14.21 -22.03
C GLY A 244 0.12 -14.26 -21.97
N LYS A 245 0.73 -15.00 -22.91
CA LYS A 245 2.17 -15.36 -22.90
C LYS A 245 3.14 -14.18 -23.01
N ILE A 246 2.64 -12.99 -23.34
CA ILE A 246 3.42 -11.75 -23.51
C ILE A 246 3.31 -10.82 -22.29
N SER A 247 2.49 -11.17 -21.29
CA SER A 247 2.37 -10.39 -20.05
C SER A 247 3.60 -10.53 -19.17
N VAL A 248 3.81 -9.54 -18.30
CA VAL A 248 5.00 -9.54 -17.43
C VAL A 248 5.05 -10.78 -16.53
N PRO A 249 3.98 -11.16 -15.79
CA PRO A 249 4.01 -12.38 -14.96
C PRO A 249 4.41 -13.63 -15.75
N SER A 250 3.82 -13.85 -16.92
CA SER A 250 4.13 -15.02 -17.76
C SER A 250 5.52 -14.96 -18.39
N LEU A 251 6.04 -13.78 -18.72
CA LEU A 251 7.42 -13.62 -19.20
C LEU A 251 8.45 -13.88 -18.08
N LEU A 252 8.20 -13.44 -16.84
CA LEU A 252 9.04 -13.76 -15.68
C LEU A 252 9.05 -15.26 -15.39
N ALA A 253 7.87 -15.89 -15.42
CA ALA A 253 7.73 -17.33 -15.23
C ALA A 253 8.39 -18.17 -16.33
N SER A 254 8.32 -17.71 -17.59
CA SER A 254 8.98 -18.37 -18.73
C SER A 254 10.52 -18.36 -18.63
N GLN A 255 11.09 -17.44 -17.86
CA GLN A 255 12.52 -17.31 -17.59
C GLN A 255 12.95 -18.02 -16.29
N GLU A 256 12.03 -18.76 -15.65
CA GLU A 256 12.24 -19.44 -14.35
C GLU A 256 12.61 -18.48 -13.20
N LEU A 257 12.23 -17.19 -13.30
CA LEU A 257 12.53 -16.19 -12.27
C LEU A 257 11.57 -16.22 -11.08
N THR A 258 10.30 -16.54 -11.33
CA THR A 258 9.23 -16.52 -10.32
C THR A 258 8.01 -17.35 -10.81
N PRO A 259 7.07 -17.80 -9.95
CA PRO A 259 5.81 -18.40 -10.41
C PRO A 259 4.98 -17.51 -11.35
N ASP A 260 4.10 -18.10 -12.18
CA ASP A 260 3.13 -17.38 -13.04
C ASP A 260 1.96 -16.85 -12.18
N SER A 261 2.28 -16.00 -11.20
CA SER A 261 1.37 -15.33 -10.27
C SER A 261 1.89 -13.94 -9.91
N PHE A 262 1.02 -13.11 -9.36
CA PHE A 262 1.38 -11.88 -8.67
C PHE A 262 0.31 -11.55 -7.65
N SER A 263 0.64 -10.71 -6.67
CA SER A 263 -0.33 -10.05 -5.80
C SER A 263 -0.34 -8.55 -6.06
N MET A 264 -1.51 -7.93 -5.90
CA MET A 264 -1.68 -6.49 -5.81
C MET A 264 -2.47 -6.19 -4.55
N CYS A 265 -1.89 -5.39 -3.66
CA CYS A 265 -2.53 -4.94 -2.43
C CYS A 265 -3.02 -3.51 -2.63
N PHE A 266 -4.29 -3.24 -2.35
CA PHE A 266 -4.88 -1.90 -2.42
C PHE A 266 -5.14 -1.37 -0.99
N GLY A 267 -4.42 -0.32 -0.60
CA GLY A 267 -4.61 0.35 0.69
C GLY A 267 -5.58 1.52 0.59
N TYR A 268 -6.41 1.69 1.62
CA TYR A 268 -7.53 2.65 1.71
C TYR A 268 -7.19 4.11 1.33
N ASP A 269 -5.93 4.51 1.44
CA ASP A 269 -5.41 5.84 1.13
C ASP A 269 -5.03 6.03 -0.36
N GLY A 270 -5.23 5.01 -1.20
CA GLY A 270 -4.83 5.01 -2.61
C GLY A 270 -3.36 4.61 -2.84
N TYR A 271 -2.68 4.10 -1.81
CA TYR A 271 -1.35 3.51 -1.92
C TYR A 271 -1.47 1.99 -1.76
N GLY A 272 -0.64 1.26 -2.49
CA GLY A 272 -0.69 -0.20 -2.51
C GLY A 272 0.69 -0.79 -2.71
N ASN A 273 0.76 -2.11 -2.95
CA ASN A 273 1.98 -2.79 -3.34
C ASN A 273 1.72 -3.81 -4.46
N ILE A 274 2.77 -4.20 -5.19
CA ILE A 274 2.75 -5.27 -6.19
C ILE A 274 3.98 -6.18 -6.07
N ASP A 275 3.75 -7.50 -6.10
CA ASP A 275 4.77 -8.53 -5.94
C ASP A 275 4.52 -9.71 -6.90
N PHE A 276 5.53 -10.09 -7.69
CA PHE A 276 5.48 -11.18 -8.67
C PHE A 276 5.96 -12.51 -8.06
N GLY A 277 5.19 -13.56 -8.25
CA GLY A 277 5.37 -14.86 -7.61
C GLY A 277 4.84 -14.97 -6.20
N ASP A 278 4.25 -13.91 -5.67
CA ASP A 278 3.46 -14.01 -4.45
C ASP A 278 2.26 -14.92 -4.70
N ILE A 279 1.93 -15.71 -3.68
CA ILE A 279 0.83 -16.67 -3.64
C ILE A 279 -0.12 -16.39 -2.47
N GLY A 280 0.12 -15.31 -1.72
CA GLY A 280 -0.60 -14.98 -0.49
C GLY A 280 -0.14 -15.81 0.73
N PRO A 281 -0.47 -15.36 1.95
CA PRO A 281 -0.28 -16.16 3.15
C PRO A 281 -1.30 -17.32 3.20
N SER A 282 -0.94 -18.42 3.86
CA SER A 282 -1.72 -19.67 3.88
C SER A 282 -3.12 -19.58 4.54
N ASP A 283 -3.44 -18.45 5.17
CA ASP A 283 -4.73 -18.13 5.79
C ASP A 283 -5.57 -17.13 4.95
N GLN A 284 -5.06 -16.69 3.80
CA GLN A 284 -5.85 -15.91 2.83
C GLN A 284 -7.01 -16.76 2.29
N ARG A 285 -8.12 -16.09 1.97
CA ARG A 285 -9.29 -16.72 1.33
C ARG A 285 -9.21 -16.55 -0.18
N GLU A 286 -9.59 -17.60 -0.89
CA GLU A 286 -9.45 -17.72 -2.34
C GLU A 286 -10.79 -18.05 -3.03
N THR A 287 -10.87 -17.76 -4.33
CA THR A 287 -11.89 -18.26 -5.27
C THR A 287 -11.19 -18.69 -6.55
N SER A 288 -11.78 -19.63 -7.30
CA SER A 288 -11.17 -20.14 -8.52
C SER A 288 -11.42 -19.20 -9.70
N LEU A 289 -10.36 -18.83 -10.42
CA LEU A 289 -10.50 -18.26 -11.75
C LEU A 289 -11.13 -19.28 -12.71
N ASN A 290 -11.97 -18.81 -13.62
CA ASN A 290 -12.57 -19.63 -14.66
C ASN A 290 -11.47 -20.14 -15.63
N PRO A 291 -11.18 -21.46 -15.67
CA PRO A 291 -10.02 -22.01 -16.38
C PRO A 291 -10.17 -22.03 -17.91
N HIS A 292 -11.25 -21.45 -18.44
CA HIS A 292 -11.52 -21.28 -19.87
C HIS A 292 -11.58 -19.81 -20.30
N SER A 293 -11.31 -18.88 -19.39
CA SER A 293 -11.16 -17.44 -19.68
C SER A 293 -9.72 -17.09 -20.06
N SER A 294 -9.56 -16.04 -20.88
CA SER A 294 -8.28 -15.35 -21.12
C SER A 294 -8.04 -14.16 -20.19
N SER A 295 -8.96 -13.90 -19.26
CA SER A 295 -8.94 -12.81 -18.27
C SER A 295 -9.29 -13.33 -16.88
N TYR A 296 -9.05 -12.50 -15.84
CA TYR A 296 -9.35 -12.77 -14.43
C TYR A 296 -10.86 -12.84 -14.14
N ASN A 297 -11.50 -13.87 -14.66
CA ASN A 297 -12.93 -14.09 -14.60
C ASN A 297 -13.28 -15.01 -13.41
N VAL A 298 -14.20 -14.58 -12.55
CA VAL A 298 -14.70 -15.35 -11.39
C VAL A 298 -16.21 -15.49 -11.42
N THR A 299 -16.74 -16.47 -10.69
CA THR A 299 -18.17 -16.75 -10.58
C THR A 299 -18.71 -16.25 -9.24
N ILE A 300 -19.75 -15.42 -9.31
CA ILE A 300 -20.55 -14.95 -8.17
C ILE A 300 -21.87 -15.70 -8.17
N ILE A 301 -22.30 -16.18 -6.99
CA ILE A 301 -23.51 -17.01 -6.80
C ILE A 301 -24.62 -16.30 -6.00
N GLN A 302 -24.29 -15.21 -5.31
CA GLN A 302 -25.25 -14.40 -4.56
C GLN A 302 -24.73 -12.96 -4.44
N ILE A 303 -25.66 -12.00 -4.46
CA ILE A 303 -25.40 -10.59 -4.16
C ILE A 303 -26.21 -10.22 -2.94
N THR A 304 -25.66 -9.42 -2.03
CA THR A 304 -26.41 -8.84 -0.91
C THR A 304 -26.25 -7.33 -0.91
N VAL A 305 -27.37 -6.60 -1.03
CA VAL A 305 -27.40 -5.13 -1.09
C VAL A 305 -28.25 -4.61 0.05
N ALA A 306 -27.71 -3.74 0.91
CA ALA A 306 -28.41 -3.19 2.08
C ALA A 306 -29.09 -4.29 2.94
N GLY A 307 -28.42 -5.44 3.10
CA GLY A 307 -28.93 -6.61 3.84
C GLY A 307 -29.95 -7.48 3.09
N LYS A 308 -30.35 -7.13 1.85
CA LYS A 308 -31.26 -7.92 1.01
C LYS A 308 -30.46 -8.88 0.11
N PRO A 309 -30.55 -10.21 0.32
CA PRO A 309 -29.88 -11.18 -0.55
C PRO A 309 -30.66 -11.41 -1.85
N ASN A 310 -29.93 -11.69 -2.93
CA ASN A 310 -30.43 -12.18 -4.20
C ASN A 310 -29.51 -13.29 -4.70
N ASN A 311 -30.06 -14.49 -4.85
CA ASN A 311 -29.33 -15.66 -5.32
C ASN A 311 -29.30 -15.61 -6.85
N VAL A 312 -28.14 -15.26 -7.41
CA VAL A 312 -27.96 -15.09 -8.84
C VAL A 312 -26.55 -15.52 -9.22
N GLU A 313 -26.46 -16.41 -10.20
CA GLU A 313 -25.19 -16.90 -10.74
C GLU A 313 -24.80 -16.06 -11.96
N PHE A 314 -23.66 -15.40 -11.89
CA PHE A 314 -23.07 -14.68 -13.02
C PHE A 314 -21.54 -14.67 -12.93
N THR A 315 -20.88 -14.48 -14.07
CA THR A 315 -19.42 -14.30 -14.10
C THR A 315 -19.07 -12.82 -14.27
N THR A 316 -17.94 -12.43 -13.70
CA THR A 316 -17.40 -11.06 -13.80
C THR A 316 -15.89 -11.09 -13.99
N ILE A 317 -15.35 -10.08 -14.68
CA ILE A 317 -13.91 -9.91 -14.94
C ILE A 317 -13.34 -8.91 -13.93
N PHE A 318 -12.25 -9.24 -13.24
CA PHE A 318 -11.49 -8.29 -12.43
C PHE A 318 -10.45 -7.58 -13.30
N ASP A 319 -10.55 -6.26 -13.39
CA ASP A 319 -9.77 -5.47 -14.35
C ASP A 319 -9.32 -4.12 -13.78
N SER A 320 -8.06 -4.03 -13.35
CA SER A 320 -7.47 -2.77 -12.85
C SER A 320 -7.32 -1.69 -13.93
N GLY A 321 -7.52 -2.04 -15.20
CA GLY A 321 -7.54 -1.12 -16.34
C GLY A 321 -8.81 -0.26 -16.45
N PHE A 322 -9.79 -0.40 -15.55
CA PHE A 322 -11.03 0.38 -15.57
C PHE A 322 -11.26 1.17 -14.27
N SER A 323 -11.49 2.48 -14.41
CA SER A 323 -11.78 3.36 -13.26
C SER A 323 -13.12 3.10 -12.57
N TYR A 324 -14.05 2.37 -13.21
CA TYR A 324 -15.42 2.14 -12.74
C TYR A 324 -15.84 0.68 -12.92
N THR A 325 -16.88 0.28 -12.21
CA THR A 325 -17.49 -1.05 -12.34
C THR A 325 -18.62 -1.01 -13.37
N TYR A 326 -18.73 -2.05 -14.18
CA TYR A 326 -19.75 -2.20 -15.22
C TYR A 326 -20.54 -3.48 -14.99
N LEU A 327 -21.87 -3.38 -14.88
CA LEU A 327 -22.75 -4.54 -14.65
C LEU A 327 -23.81 -4.62 -15.75
N SER A 328 -24.16 -5.83 -16.17
CA SER A 328 -25.27 -6.08 -17.10
C SER A 328 -26.57 -6.40 -16.37
N ASP A 329 -27.71 -6.28 -17.06
CA ASP A 329 -29.00 -6.68 -16.46
C ASP A 329 -29.13 -8.21 -16.40
N PRO A 330 -29.80 -8.76 -15.37
CA PRO A 330 -30.56 -8.07 -14.32
C PRO A 330 -29.72 -7.57 -13.13
N ILE A 331 -28.41 -7.80 -13.13
CA ILE A 331 -27.52 -7.51 -12.00
C ILE A 331 -27.45 -6.00 -11.72
N TYR A 332 -27.22 -5.20 -12.76
CA TYR A 332 -27.18 -3.74 -12.68
C TYR A 332 -28.46 -3.19 -12.03
N THR A 333 -29.62 -3.52 -12.59
CA THR A 333 -30.91 -3.09 -12.07
C THR A 333 -31.12 -3.52 -10.60
N PHE A 334 -30.78 -4.76 -10.24
CA PHE A 334 -30.91 -5.23 -8.85
C PHE A 334 -30.03 -4.43 -7.88
N VAL A 335 -28.75 -4.22 -8.22
CA VAL A 335 -27.79 -3.51 -7.37
C VAL A 335 -28.18 -2.04 -7.22
N THR A 336 -28.36 -1.34 -8.34
CA THR A 336 -28.64 0.10 -8.34
C THR A 336 -29.96 0.44 -7.66
N GLN A 337 -31.05 -0.28 -7.92
CA GLN A 337 -32.35 -0.02 -7.28
C GLN A 337 -32.34 -0.30 -5.77
N ASN A 338 -31.60 -1.31 -5.29
CA ASN A 338 -31.53 -1.59 -3.85
C ASN A 338 -30.57 -0.67 -3.10
N ILE A 339 -29.57 -0.10 -3.79
CA ILE A 339 -28.78 1.01 -3.27
C ILE A 339 -29.66 2.26 -3.19
N ASP A 340 -30.29 2.68 -4.29
CA ASP A 340 -31.16 3.87 -4.36
C ASP A 340 -32.29 3.83 -3.33
N ALA A 341 -32.95 2.68 -3.15
CA ALA A 341 -33.99 2.50 -2.13
C ALA A 341 -33.46 2.45 -0.68
N ALA A 342 -32.14 2.43 -0.48
CA ALA A 342 -31.46 2.51 0.82
C ALA A 342 -30.74 3.86 1.03
N MET A 343 -30.80 4.78 0.06
CA MET A 343 -30.21 6.11 0.15
C MET A 343 -31.23 7.09 0.73
N GLU A 344 -30.88 7.73 1.85
CA GLU A 344 -31.69 8.79 2.48
C GLU A 344 -31.31 10.20 1.97
N LEU A 345 -30.92 10.31 0.69
CA LEU A 345 -30.46 11.55 0.06
C LEU A 345 -31.24 11.85 -1.22
N ASP A 346 -31.45 13.14 -1.50
CA ASP A 346 -32.12 13.60 -2.71
C ASP A 346 -31.28 13.28 -3.97
N ARG A 347 -31.92 12.71 -5.00
CA ARG A 347 -31.29 12.47 -6.30
C ARG A 347 -30.91 13.80 -6.96
N ALA A 348 -29.65 13.90 -7.36
CA ALA A 348 -29.13 15.02 -8.12
C ALA A 348 -28.96 14.63 -9.59
N ILE A 349 -29.31 15.56 -10.49
CA ILE A 349 -29.19 15.39 -11.94
C ILE A 349 -28.03 16.28 -12.40
N PHE A 350 -27.01 15.68 -13.00
CA PHE A 350 -25.84 16.38 -13.54
C PHE A 350 -25.88 16.37 -15.06
N ASP A 351 -25.52 17.50 -15.67
CA ASP A 351 -25.62 17.75 -17.12
C ASP A 351 -24.28 17.50 -17.85
N SER A 352 -23.36 16.76 -17.22
CA SER A 352 -21.91 16.78 -17.55
C SER A 352 -21.21 15.42 -17.48
N ASP A 353 -20.47 15.06 -18.53
CA ASP A 353 -19.25 14.22 -18.65
C ASP A 353 -19.10 12.86 -17.90
N TYR A 354 -19.95 12.50 -16.95
CA TYR A 354 -19.83 11.29 -16.13
C TYR A 354 -20.96 10.30 -16.44
N PRO A 355 -20.68 8.98 -16.57
CA PRO A 355 -21.64 7.99 -17.04
C PRO A 355 -22.59 7.46 -15.94
N PHE A 356 -22.80 8.20 -14.84
CA PHE A 356 -23.48 7.71 -13.65
C PHE A 356 -24.97 8.11 -13.61
N GLU A 357 -25.85 7.11 -13.62
CA GLU A 357 -27.30 7.30 -13.52
C GLU A 357 -27.75 7.69 -12.08
N TYR A 358 -27.01 7.23 -11.06
CA TYR A 358 -27.37 7.33 -9.65
C TYR A 358 -26.43 8.28 -8.90
N CYS A 359 -26.75 9.58 -8.94
CA CYS A 359 -26.09 10.63 -8.18
C CYS A 359 -27.04 11.26 -7.15
N TYR A 360 -26.49 11.69 -6.02
CA TYR A 360 -27.23 12.21 -4.88
C TYR A 360 -26.57 13.50 -4.38
N GLN A 361 -27.38 14.51 -4.03
CA GLN A 361 -26.87 15.72 -3.40
C GLN A 361 -26.43 15.39 -1.98
N LEU A 362 -25.18 15.73 -1.61
CA LEU A 362 -24.69 15.60 -0.26
C LEU A 362 -24.62 17.01 0.39
N PRO A 363 -25.50 17.33 1.36
CA PRO A 363 -25.45 18.60 2.05
C PRO A 363 -24.16 18.77 2.85
N LEU A 364 -23.65 20.01 2.91
CA LEU A 364 -22.47 20.35 3.71
C LEU A 364 -22.66 19.98 5.18
N GLY A 365 -21.78 19.11 5.70
CA GLY A 365 -21.82 18.63 7.08
C GLY A 365 -22.70 17.40 7.33
N THR A 366 -23.30 16.81 6.30
CA THR A 366 -23.99 15.51 6.41
C THR A 366 -22.99 14.36 6.36
N LEU A 367 -23.06 13.47 7.35
CA LEU A 367 -22.28 12.23 7.41
C LEU A 367 -22.88 11.20 6.43
N PHE A 368 -22.10 10.77 5.44
CA PHE A 368 -22.58 9.79 4.46
C PHE A 368 -22.19 8.36 4.85
N GLN A 369 -23.20 7.53 5.17
CA GLN A 369 -23.03 6.09 5.33
C GLN A 369 -23.48 5.35 4.07
N GLN A 370 -22.55 4.79 3.32
CA GLN A 370 -22.89 4.00 2.13
C GLN A 370 -23.62 2.69 2.50
N PRO A 371 -24.61 2.23 1.71
CA PRO A 371 -25.19 0.90 1.85
C PRO A 371 -24.14 -0.21 1.66
N HIS A 372 -24.26 -1.31 2.40
CA HIS A 372 -23.39 -2.48 2.20
C HIS A 372 -23.72 -3.20 0.89
N LEU A 373 -22.70 -3.51 0.09
CA LEU A 373 -22.76 -4.35 -1.10
C LEU A 373 -21.77 -5.49 -0.95
N ASN A 374 -22.25 -6.73 -0.95
CA ASN A 374 -21.43 -7.93 -0.82
C ASN A 374 -21.70 -8.89 -1.99
N PHE A 375 -20.65 -9.48 -2.55
CA PHE A 375 -20.72 -10.53 -3.57
C PHE A 375 -20.21 -11.85 -2.98
N THR A 376 -21.04 -12.89 -2.97
CA THR A 376 -20.63 -14.23 -2.57
C THR A 376 -20.10 -14.98 -3.79
N MET A 377 -18.83 -15.34 -3.75
CA MET A 377 -18.14 -16.15 -4.76
C MET A 377 -18.56 -17.62 -4.66
N ASP A 378 -18.32 -18.38 -5.73
CA ASP A 378 -18.54 -19.83 -5.80
C ASP A 378 -17.89 -20.65 -4.67
N SER A 379 -16.75 -20.19 -4.15
CA SER A 379 -16.05 -20.78 -3.00
C SER A 379 -16.74 -20.57 -1.65
N GLY A 380 -17.86 -19.81 -1.63
CA GLY A 380 -18.52 -19.35 -0.41
C GLY A 380 -17.82 -18.14 0.25
N TYR A 381 -16.75 -17.63 -0.33
CA TYR A 381 -16.13 -16.37 0.11
C TYR A 381 -17.05 -15.19 -0.15
N ILE A 382 -17.09 -14.22 0.77
CA ILE A 382 -17.86 -12.99 0.64
C ILE A 382 -16.89 -11.84 0.37
N PHE A 383 -16.88 -11.34 -0.87
CA PHE A 383 -16.20 -10.12 -1.26
C PHE A 383 -17.08 -8.92 -0.91
N GLY A 384 -16.73 -8.21 0.17
CA GLY A 384 -17.44 -7.02 0.62
C GLY A 384 -16.86 -5.76 -0.01
N VAL A 385 -17.71 -4.94 -0.61
CA VAL A 385 -17.32 -3.68 -1.25
C VAL A 385 -17.05 -2.61 -0.20
N ILE A 386 -15.83 -2.05 -0.23
CA ILE A 386 -15.41 -1.01 0.71
C ILE A 386 -15.66 0.42 0.21
N SER A 387 -15.84 0.62 -1.10
CA SER A 387 -16.20 1.93 -1.68
C SER A 387 -16.90 1.77 -3.02
N MET A 388 -18.08 2.38 -3.17
CA MET A 388 -18.83 2.40 -4.44
C MET A 388 -19.28 3.79 -4.91
N PHE A 389 -18.83 4.86 -4.25
CA PHE A 389 -19.21 6.23 -4.58
C PHE A 389 -18.00 7.11 -4.89
N VAL A 390 -18.19 8.08 -5.80
CA VAL A 390 -17.24 9.18 -6.07
C VAL A 390 -17.89 10.51 -5.72
N ALA A 391 -17.13 11.40 -5.07
CA ALA A 391 -17.59 12.75 -4.78
C ALA A 391 -17.28 13.70 -5.96
N ILE A 392 -18.29 14.39 -6.46
CA ILE A 392 -18.20 15.38 -7.54
C ILE A 392 -18.52 16.75 -6.93
N PRO A 393 -17.67 17.78 -7.10
CA PRO A 393 -17.98 19.14 -6.66
C PRO A 393 -19.14 19.72 -7.47
N THR A 394 -20.07 20.41 -6.81
CA THR A 394 -21.19 21.10 -7.49
C THR A 394 -20.91 22.60 -7.60
N ASP A 395 -20.99 23.15 -8.81
CA ASP A 395 -20.60 24.53 -9.13
C ASP A 395 -21.29 25.60 -8.26
N ASP A 396 -22.55 25.34 -7.87
CA ASP A 396 -23.35 26.26 -7.08
C ASP A 396 -23.22 26.00 -5.56
N LYS A 397 -22.49 26.90 -4.88
CA LYS A 397 -22.43 27.07 -3.40
C LYS A 397 -21.58 26.06 -2.62
N GLY A 398 -20.65 25.35 -3.27
CA GLY A 398 -19.64 24.54 -2.57
C GLY A 398 -20.18 23.28 -1.91
N GLY A 399 -21.32 22.76 -2.39
CA GLY A 399 -21.76 21.42 -2.09
C GLY A 399 -20.97 20.35 -2.84
N TYR A 400 -21.19 19.09 -2.46
CA TYR A 400 -20.77 17.92 -3.22
C TYR A 400 -22.00 17.12 -3.61
N ALA A 401 -21.89 16.38 -4.70
CA ALA A 401 -22.72 15.22 -4.94
C ALA A 401 -21.88 13.96 -4.83
N ILE A 402 -22.54 12.85 -4.52
CA ILE A 402 -21.96 11.52 -4.55
C ILE A 402 -22.63 10.70 -5.65
N CYS A 403 -21.84 10.13 -6.54
CA CYS A 403 -22.32 9.32 -7.66
C CYS A 403 -21.87 7.87 -7.49
N LEU A 404 -22.78 6.94 -7.71
CA LEU A 404 -22.51 5.50 -7.68
C LEU A 404 -21.61 5.13 -8.85
N THR A 405 -20.41 4.59 -8.59
CA THR A 405 -19.39 4.24 -9.60
C THR A 405 -19.67 2.89 -10.28
N ILE A 406 -20.95 2.58 -10.47
CA ILE A 406 -21.46 1.38 -11.14
C ILE A 406 -22.24 1.86 -12.37
N ALA A 407 -21.71 1.56 -13.56
CA ALA A 407 -22.31 1.89 -14.84
C ALA A 407 -23.02 0.67 -15.46
N LYS A 408 -24.00 0.94 -16.32
CA LYS A 408 -24.72 -0.10 -17.05
C LYS A 408 -23.89 -0.61 -18.22
N SER A 409 -23.90 -1.93 -18.41
CA SER A 409 -23.27 -2.64 -19.52
C SER A 409 -24.31 -3.45 -20.29
N THR A 410 -24.15 -3.55 -21.60
CA THR A 410 -24.99 -4.39 -22.47
C THR A 410 -24.51 -5.83 -22.57
N ASP A 411 -23.21 -6.08 -22.39
CA ASP A 411 -22.57 -7.31 -22.88
C ASP A 411 -21.73 -8.05 -21.82
N ILE A 412 -21.09 -7.33 -20.89
CA ILE A 412 -20.14 -7.91 -19.91
C ILE A 412 -20.34 -7.37 -18.49
N ASN A 413 -20.00 -8.18 -17.48
CA ASN A 413 -19.77 -7.71 -16.12
C ASN A 413 -18.27 -7.54 -15.89
N LEU A 414 -17.86 -6.38 -15.40
CA LEU A 414 -16.48 -6.01 -15.16
C LEU A 414 -16.36 -5.25 -13.83
N PHE A 415 -15.43 -5.71 -13.01
CA PHE A 415 -15.09 -5.21 -11.69
C PHE A 415 -13.80 -4.40 -11.83
N GLY A 416 -13.94 -3.10 -12.07
CA GLY A 416 -12.81 -2.17 -12.10
C GLY A 416 -12.57 -1.54 -10.73
N ARG A 417 -13.59 -0.89 -10.17
CA ARG A 417 -13.50 -0.20 -8.88
C ARG A 417 -14.38 -0.85 -7.82
N PHE A 418 -13.73 -1.47 -6.84
CA PHE A 418 -14.35 -1.86 -5.57
C PHE A 418 -13.52 -1.49 -4.32
N ASP A 419 -12.27 -1.09 -4.52
CA ASP A 419 -11.39 -0.57 -3.48
C ASP A 419 -11.17 0.94 -3.62
N ASN A 420 -10.92 1.58 -2.48
CA ASN A 420 -10.46 2.97 -2.29
C ASN A 420 -11.45 4.10 -2.60
N GLY A 421 -12.01 4.66 -1.54
CA GLY A 421 -12.76 5.92 -1.59
C GLY A 421 -11.90 7.14 -1.91
N ALA A 422 -12.55 8.23 -2.26
CA ALA A 422 -12.07 9.55 -1.89
C ALA A 422 -12.50 9.79 -0.43
N ASP A 423 -11.64 10.36 0.40
CA ASP A 423 -12.00 10.69 1.78
C ASP A 423 -13.03 11.83 1.81
N ASN A 424 -14.16 11.55 2.45
CA ASN A 424 -15.16 12.49 2.98
C ASN A 424 -15.94 11.71 4.06
N SER A 425 -15.24 11.38 5.13
CA SER A 425 -15.66 10.60 6.30
C SER A 425 -16.37 11.44 7.38
N PRO A 426 -16.67 10.93 8.59
CA PRO A 426 -16.85 9.54 9.04
C PRO A 426 -18.36 9.15 9.07
N PRO A 427 -18.99 8.42 10.06
CA PRO A 427 -18.73 8.30 11.51
C PRO A 427 -18.28 6.91 12.01
N SER A 428 -18.03 6.82 13.32
CA SER A 428 -17.63 5.63 14.08
C SER A 428 -18.80 4.71 14.49
N ASN A 429 -18.54 3.40 14.60
CA ASN A 429 -19.06 2.59 15.72
C ASN A 429 -18.21 1.33 15.98
N SER A 430 -18.02 1.00 17.26
CA SER A 430 -17.30 -0.18 17.75
C SER A 430 -18.05 -1.50 17.51
N PRO A 431 -17.38 -2.66 17.42
CA PRO A 431 -18.03 -3.96 17.43
C PRO A 431 -18.70 -4.25 18.80
N PRO A 432 -19.79 -5.04 18.83
CA PRO A 432 -20.41 -5.49 20.08
C PRO A 432 -19.56 -6.57 20.78
N ALA A 433 -19.75 -6.70 22.10
CA ALA A 433 -19.06 -7.70 22.92
C ALA A 433 -19.65 -9.10 22.75
N ASP A 434 -18.78 -10.12 22.68
CA ASP A 434 -19.18 -11.53 22.79
C ASP A 434 -19.75 -11.84 24.18
N ALA A 435 -20.88 -12.54 24.21
CA ALA A 435 -21.55 -12.93 25.45
C ALA A 435 -20.98 -14.26 26.01
N PRO A 436 -20.71 -14.35 27.33
CA PRO A 436 -20.28 -15.58 27.98
C PRO A 436 -21.46 -16.40 28.54
N SER A 437 -21.26 -17.70 28.71
CA SER A 437 -22.11 -18.59 29.54
C SER A 437 -21.43 -19.95 29.77
N PRO A 438 -21.80 -20.74 30.81
CA PRO A 438 -22.86 -20.51 31.80
C PRO A 438 -22.47 -20.68 33.30
N SER A 439 -23.47 -20.45 34.17
CA SER A 439 -23.68 -21.01 35.53
C SER A 439 -23.07 -20.32 36.77
N GLY A 440 -23.93 -20.12 37.79
CA GLY A 440 -23.59 -19.60 39.13
C GLY A 440 -24.71 -18.75 39.74
N ASP A 441 -25.56 -19.32 40.59
CA ASP A 441 -26.76 -18.69 41.18
C ASP A 441 -26.48 -17.60 42.23
N SER A 442 -27.33 -16.55 42.31
CA SER A 442 -28.00 -16.07 43.56
C SER A 442 -28.73 -14.70 43.43
N PRO A 443 -29.72 -14.39 44.29
CA PRO A 443 -30.78 -13.38 44.02
C PRO A 443 -30.52 -11.92 44.52
N PRO A 444 -31.37 -10.92 44.17
CA PRO A 444 -31.02 -9.50 44.20
C PRO A 444 -31.45 -8.73 45.47
N ALA A 445 -30.90 -7.51 45.63
CA ALA A 445 -31.32 -6.50 46.61
C ALA A 445 -31.58 -5.12 45.93
N PRO A 446 -32.42 -4.24 46.50
CA PRO A 446 -33.26 -3.36 45.69
C PRO A 446 -32.75 -1.92 45.48
N SER A 447 -33.38 -1.27 44.50
CA SER A 447 -33.17 0.10 44.06
C SER A 447 -33.50 1.17 45.10
N THR A 448 -32.72 2.26 45.11
CA THR A 448 -33.18 3.59 45.52
C THR A 448 -32.68 4.66 44.52
N PRO A 449 -33.37 5.80 44.34
CA PRO A 449 -33.21 6.62 43.15
C PRO A 449 -32.56 8.01 43.40
N ARG A 450 -32.21 8.66 42.29
CA ARG A 450 -32.12 10.13 42.10
C ARG A 450 -30.84 10.81 42.64
N THR A 451 -30.01 11.31 41.72
CA THR A 451 -29.97 12.77 41.43
C THR A 451 -29.07 13.07 40.23
N SER A 452 -29.58 13.87 39.29
CA SER A 452 -28.83 14.38 38.15
C SER A 452 -28.01 15.60 38.56
N ASN A 453 -26.71 15.41 38.81
CA ASN A 453 -25.77 16.52 38.86
C ASN A 453 -25.10 16.67 37.50
N SER A 454 -25.45 17.72 36.76
CA SER A 454 -24.79 18.13 35.54
C SER A 454 -23.39 18.68 35.86
N THR A 455 -22.38 17.82 35.88
CA THR A 455 -20.99 18.26 35.77
C THR A 455 -20.74 18.68 34.33
N GLN A 456 -20.56 19.98 34.09
CA GLN A 456 -20.01 20.47 32.83
C GLN A 456 -18.63 19.86 32.61
N SER A 457 -18.48 19.04 31.58
CA SER A 457 -17.17 18.62 31.10
C SER A 457 -16.46 19.82 30.47
N SER A 458 -15.19 20.02 30.81
CA SER A 458 -14.31 20.80 29.95
C SER A 458 -14.23 20.13 28.57
N PRO A 459 -14.08 20.87 27.45
CA PRO A 459 -13.97 20.26 26.13
C PRO A 459 -12.76 19.31 26.11
N GLY A 460 -13.03 18.01 26.10
CA GLY A 460 -11.98 16.99 26.16
C GLY A 460 -11.18 16.92 24.86
N ILE A 461 -10.01 16.31 24.94
CA ILE A 461 -9.33 15.78 23.77
C ILE A 461 -10.19 14.62 23.21
N GLY A 462 -10.44 14.60 21.91
CA GLY A 462 -11.25 13.60 21.20
C GLY A 462 -10.72 13.33 19.79
N THR A 463 -10.96 12.15 19.24
CA THR A 463 -10.49 11.78 17.89
C THR A 463 -11.25 12.51 16.78
N ASP A 464 -12.50 12.91 17.07
CA ASP A 464 -13.47 13.64 16.26
C ASP A 464 -13.39 15.18 16.40
N TYR A 465 -12.49 15.71 17.24
CA TYR A 465 -12.49 17.12 17.67
C TYR A 465 -12.56 18.16 16.52
N TYR A 466 -11.93 17.86 15.38
CA TYR A 466 -11.89 18.73 14.21
C TYR A 466 -12.87 18.35 13.08
N GLU A 467 -13.61 17.25 13.20
CA GLU A 467 -14.49 16.70 12.15
C GLU A 467 -15.43 17.76 11.55
N LYS A 468 -16.02 18.62 12.39
CA LYS A 468 -16.98 19.67 11.97
C LYS A 468 -16.36 21.04 11.69
N THR A 469 -15.10 21.25 12.07
CA THR A 469 -14.47 22.60 12.07
C THR A 469 -13.24 22.70 11.17
N CYS A 470 -12.58 21.58 10.90
CA CYS A 470 -11.51 21.42 9.93
C CYS A 470 -11.39 19.95 9.49
N PRO A 471 -12.36 19.42 8.71
CA PRO A 471 -12.37 17.99 8.33
C PRO A 471 -11.11 17.53 7.61
N GLY A 472 -10.53 18.37 6.75
CA GLY A 472 -9.29 18.09 6.02
C GLY A 472 -8.00 18.05 6.86
N VAL A 473 -8.07 18.14 8.20
CA VAL A 473 -6.88 18.29 9.06
C VAL A 473 -5.90 17.12 8.94
N ASP A 474 -6.37 15.88 9.00
CA ASP A 474 -5.51 14.69 8.89
C ASP A 474 -4.84 14.61 7.51
N PHE A 475 -5.60 14.88 6.44
CA PHE A 475 -5.08 14.90 5.07
C PHE A 475 -3.99 15.97 4.87
N ILE A 476 -4.23 17.21 5.30
CA ILE A 476 -3.29 18.32 5.10
C ILE A 476 -1.99 18.09 5.87
N VAL A 477 -2.05 17.60 7.12
CA VAL A 477 -0.84 17.25 7.88
C VAL A 477 -0.11 16.07 7.23
N ASN A 478 -0.82 15.01 6.85
CA ASN A 478 -0.22 13.85 6.21
C ASN A 478 0.49 14.21 4.89
N LYS A 479 -0.14 15.02 4.04
CA LYS A 479 0.43 15.56 2.79
C LYS A 479 1.75 16.29 3.05
N ALA A 480 1.78 17.21 4.02
CA ALA A 480 2.98 17.97 4.36
C ALA A 480 4.12 17.05 4.86
N VAL A 481 3.79 16.06 5.69
CA VAL A 481 4.77 15.07 6.20
C VAL A 481 5.27 14.18 5.07
N LYS A 482 4.39 13.69 4.20
CA LYS A 482 4.73 12.80 3.08
C LYS A 482 5.63 13.49 2.05
N SER A 483 5.31 14.72 1.67
CA SER A 483 6.13 15.54 0.77
C SER A 483 7.55 15.77 1.35
N ALA A 484 7.65 16.04 2.65
CA ALA A 484 8.93 16.22 3.32
C ALA A 484 9.73 14.90 3.49
N ALA A 485 9.06 13.81 3.88
CA ALA A 485 9.68 12.48 4.06
C ALA A 485 10.11 11.83 2.74
N TYR A 486 9.48 12.19 1.62
CA TYR A 486 9.95 11.81 0.29
C TYR A 486 11.30 12.47 -0.03
N LYS A 487 11.44 13.78 0.23
CA LYS A 487 12.65 14.57 -0.05
C LYS A 487 13.79 14.33 0.96
N ASP A 488 13.49 14.02 2.22
CA ASP A 488 14.48 13.71 3.27
C ASP A 488 13.99 12.58 4.19
N LYS A 489 14.62 11.40 4.07
CA LYS A 489 14.30 10.19 4.85
C LYS A 489 14.57 10.32 6.35
N THR A 490 15.23 11.38 6.81
CA THR A 490 15.42 11.66 8.25
C THR A 490 14.24 12.41 8.88
N VAL A 491 13.34 12.99 8.05
CA VAL A 491 12.18 13.77 8.52
C VAL A 491 11.27 13.00 9.48
N PRO A 492 10.88 11.73 9.21
CA PRO A 492 10.02 10.98 10.11
C PRO A 492 10.58 10.84 11.54
N ALA A 493 11.87 10.51 11.67
CA ALA A 493 12.54 10.42 12.96
C ALA A 493 12.56 11.78 13.69
N GLY A 494 12.79 12.87 12.96
CA GLY A 494 12.76 14.23 13.50
C GLY A 494 11.39 14.64 14.05
N LEU A 495 10.31 14.32 13.33
CA LEU A 495 8.94 14.64 13.73
C LEU A 495 8.47 13.81 14.93
N LEU A 496 8.74 12.51 14.92
CA LEU A 496 8.42 11.64 16.06
C LEU A 496 9.15 12.10 17.34
N ARG A 497 10.43 12.46 17.21
CA ARG A 497 11.22 13.04 18.30
C ARG A 497 10.69 14.40 18.75
N MET A 498 10.22 15.25 17.84
CA MET A 498 9.66 16.57 18.16
C MET A 498 8.46 16.47 19.09
N HIS A 499 7.54 15.53 18.80
CA HIS A 499 6.37 15.28 19.64
C HIS A 499 6.74 14.77 21.05
N PHE A 500 7.71 13.84 21.14
CA PHE A 500 8.26 13.39 22.43
C PHE A 500 8.85 14.57 23.22
N HIS A 501 9.64 15.43 22.56
CA HIS A 501 10.30 16.57 23.20
C HIS A 501 9.31 17.62 23.74
N ASP A 502 8.25 17.89 22.98
CA ASP A 502 7.17 18.79 23.38
C ASP A 502 6.44 18.29 24.64
N CYS A 503 5.87 17.08 24.54
CA CYS A 503 5.12 16.44 25.62
C CYS A 503 5.90 16.28 26.94
N PHE A 504 7.24 16.23 26.89
CA PHE A 504 8.08 16.02 28.07
C PHE A 504 8.49 17.28 28.83
N ILE A 505 8.23 18.51 28.35
CA ILE A 505 8.64 19.74 29.06
C ILE A 505 7.48 20.41 29.79
N ARG A 506 6.38 20.72 29.09
CA ARG A 506 5.19 21.42 29.63
C ARG A 506 3.86 20.70 29.34
N GLY A 507 3.94 19.47 28.82
CA GLY A 507 2.83 18.81 28.15
C GLY A 507 2.86 19.10 26.66
N CYS A 508 2.01 18.41 25.90
CA CYS A 508 1.95 18.52 24.45
C CYS A 508 1.23 19.84 24.08
N ASP A 509 1.94 20.97 24.13
CA ASP A 509 1.42 22.32 23.90
C ASP A 509 2.15 23.06 22.78
N ALA A 510 2.99 22.39 22.01
CA ALA A 510 3.84 22.95 20.97
C ALA A 510 4.72 24.13 21.44
N SER A 511 5.09 24.17 22.74
CA SER A 511 6.11 25.07 23.29
C SER A 511 7.47 24.85 22.62
N VAL A 512 7.76 23.63 22.16
CA VAL A 512 8.97 23.31 21.38
C VAL A 512 9.05 24.09 20.04
N LEU A 513 7.91 24.57 19.53
CA LEU A 513 7.84 25.29 18.24
C LEU A 513 8.11 26.80 18.35
N LEU A 514 8.09 27.39 19.55
CA LEU A 514 8.36 28.82 19.72
C LEU A 514 9.81 29.18 19.37
N ASN A 515 10.00 30.36 18.79
CA ASN A 515 11.31 30.95 18.56
C ASN A 515 11.75 31.81 19.76
N SER A 516 13.07 31.99 19.93
CA SER A 516 13.65 32.90 20.93
C SER A 516 13.28 34.36 20.64
N VAL A 517 12.90 35.11 21.68
CA VAL A 517 12.47 36.53 21.58
C VAL A 517 13.15 37.34 22.67
N GLY A 518 13.84 38.42 22.27
CA GLY A 518 14.61 39.27 23.18
C GLY A 518 15.63 38.47 23.99
N ASN A 519 15.58 38.61 25.31
CA ASN A 519 16.46 37.88 26.23
C ASN A 519 15.97 36.45 26.56
N ASN A 520 14.78 36.04 26.10
CA ASN A 520 14.28 34.68 26.33
C ASN A 520 14.78 33.72 25.25
N LYS A 521 15.59 32.75 25.67
CA LYS A 521 15.97 31.60 24.83
C LYS A 521 14.89 30.53 24.89
N ALA A 522 14.25 30.25 23.75
CA ALA A 522 13.24 29.22 23.61
C ALA A 522 13.84 27.81 23.63
N GLU A 523 13.00 26.78 23.76
CA GLU A 523 13.42 25.38 23.84
C GLU A 523 14.25 24.92 22.64
N LYS A 524 13.99 25.42 21.42
CA LYS A 524 14.82 25.11 20.23
C LYS A 524 16.31 25.42 20.44
N ASP A 525 16.62 26.48 21.19
CA ASP A 525 17.99 26.88 21.50
C ASP A 525 18.58 26.11 22.71
N GLY A 526 17.80 25.20 23.33
CA GLY A 526 18.25 24.35 24.43
C GLY A 526 19.13 23.18 23.94
N PRO A 527 20.16 22.74 24.71
CA PRO A 527 21.16 21.78 24.22
C PRO A 527 20.61 20.46 23.63
N PRO A 528 19.56 19.81 24.19
CA PRO A 528 18.98 18.61 23.59
C PRO A 528 18.27 18.84 22.25
N ASN A 529 17.85 20.08 21.97
CA ASN A 529 17.01 20.46 20.83
C ASN A 529 17.82 21.07 19.67
N LEU A 530 19.11 21.36 19.86
CA LEU A 530 20.01 21.81 18.78
C LEU A 530 20.15 20.80 17.63
N SER A 531 19.83 19.52 17.89
CA SER A 531 19.77 18.43 16.91
C SER A 531 18.34 18.06 16.49
N LEU A 532 17.34 18.85 16.89
CA LEU A 532 15.95 18.65 16.47
C LEU A 532 15.69 19.45 15.18
N HIS A 533 15.08 18.81 14.19
CA HIS A 533 14.88 19.37 12.85
C HIS A 533 13.42 19.20 12.38
N SER A 534 13.15 19.35 11.08
CA SER A 534 11.82 19.18 10.47
C SER A 534 10.73 20.18 10.90
N PHE A 535 11.05 21.24 11.64
CA PHE A 535 10.07 22.28 12.04
C PHE A 535 9.29 22.88 10.85
N PHE A 536 9.94 22.97 9.68
CA PHE A 536 9.31 23.50 8.46
C PHE A 536 8.10 22.69 7.99
N VAL A 537 8.02 21.40 8.32
CA VAL A 537 6.87 20.54 7.99
C VAL A 537 5.63 21.00 8.76
N ILE A 538 5.80 21.30 10.05
CA ILE A 538 4.75 21.82 10.93
C ILE A 538 4.34 23.22 10.48
N ASP A 539 5.30 24.07 10.11
CA ASP A 539 5.02 25.41 9.57
C ASP A 539 4.26 25.36 8.23
N ASN A 540 4.61 24.43 7.33
CA ASN A 540 3.94 24.24 6.04
C ASN A 540 2.50 23.72 6.22
N ALA A 541 2.32 22.67 7.03
CA ALA A 541 0.99 22.15 7.39
C ALA A 541 0.14 23.25 8.03
N LYS A 542 0.70 24.02 8.98
CA LYS A 542 0.00 25.13 9.62
C LYS A 542 -0.42 26.22 8.62
N LYS A 543 0.44 26.56 7.66
CA LYS A 543 0.14 27.56 6.62
C LYS A 543 -1.04 27.11 5.74
N GLU A 544 -1.07 25.84 5.33
CA GLU A 544 -2.17 25.28 4.53
C GLU A 544 -3.47 25.20 5.37
N LEU A 545 -3.37 24.76 6.63
CA LEU A 545 -4.49 24.74 7.57
C LEU A 545 -5.06 26.13 7.90
N GLU A 546 -4.23 27.16 8.08
CA GLU A 546 -4.73 28.53 8.29
C GLU A 546 -5.38 29.13 7.03
N SER A 547 -5.08 28.59 5.84
CA SER A 547 -5.78 28.96 4.60
C SER A 547 -7.11 28.20 4.42
N TYR A 548 -7.22 26.99 4.97
CA TYR A 548 -8.37 26.10 4.82
C TYR A 548 -9.40 26.28 5.96
N CYS A 549 -8.94 26.33 7.21
CA CYS A 549 -9.73 26.44 8.43
C CYS A 549 -9.09 27.47 9.41
N PRO A 550 -9.18 28.78 9.11
CA PRO A 550 -8.41 29.81 9.80
C PRO A 550 -8.65 29.85 11.32
N GLY A 551 -7.57 29.79 12.11
CA GLY A 551 -7.62 29.86 13.57
C GLY A 551 -8.26 28.65 14.28
N VAL A 552 -8.47 27.51 13.59
CA VAL A 552 -9.12 26.31 14.16
C VAL A 552 -8.12 25.33 14.76
N VAL A 553 -7.08 24.95 14.01
CA VAL A 553 -6.19 23.83 14.37
C VAL A 553 -4.99 24.31 15.19
N SER A 554 -4.76 23.72 16.37
CA SER A 554 -3.61 24.04 17.22
C SER A 554 -2.30 23.52 16.63
N CYS A 555 -1.17 24.18 16.89
CA CYS A 555 0.11 23.63 16.46
C CYS A 555 0.49 22.35 17.22
N ALA A 556 0.02 22.22 18.48
CA ALA A 556 0.16 21.01 19.28
C ALA A 556 -0.50 19.78 18.62
N ASP A 557 -1.68 19.93 18.03
CA ASP A 557 -2.33 18.83 17.31
C ASP A 557 -1.65 18.51 15.97
N ILE A 558 -1.09 19.51 15.27
CA ILE A 558 -0.29 19.28 14.05
C ILE A 558 0.96 18.44 14.38
N VAL A 559 1.64 18.71 15.50
CA VAL A 559 2.82 17.92 15.94
C VAL A 559 2.41 16.48 16.28
N ALA A 560 1.29 16.28 16.96
CA ALA A 560 0.78 14.95 17.30
C ALA A 560 0.37 14.13 16.06
N LEU A 561 -0.30 14.76 15.09
CA LEU A 561 -0.66 14.16 13.80
C LEU A 561 0.59 13.83 12.98
N ALA A 562 1.53 14.76 12.88
CA ALA A 562 2.76 14.57 12.12
C ALA A 562 3.63 13.43 12.67
N ALA A 563 3.61 13.19 13.99
CA ALA A 563 4.27 12.04 14.60
C ALA A 563 3.60 10.69 14.25
N ARG A 564 2.26 10.65 14.11
CA ARG A 564 1.54 9.46 13.60
C ARG A 564 1.89 9.20 12.14
N ASP A 565 1.78 10.22 11.30
CA ASP A 565 2.06 10.11 9.86
C ASP A 565 3.52 9.69 9.61
N ALA A 566 4.47 10.23 10.37
CA ALA A 566 5.87 9.82 10.34
C ALA A 566 6.08 8.32 10.64
N VAL A 567 5.41 7.78 11.65
CA VAL A 567 5.51 6.36 12.02
C VAL A 567 4.89 5.46 10.94
N VAL A 568 3.71 5.84 10.43
CA VAL A 568 3.01 5.09 9.37
C VAL A 568 3.83 5.07 8.07
N LEU A 569 4.34 6.22 7.62
CA LEU A 569 5.19 6.32 6.42
C LEU A 569 6.53 5.56 6.55
N SER A 570 6.92 5.21 7.77
CA SER A 570 8.10 4.37 8.03
C SER A 570 7.76 2.87 8.13
N GLY A 571 6.52 2.44 7.86
CA GLY A 571 6.10 1.04 8.00
C GLY A 571 5.75 0.61 9.43
N GLY A 572 5.44 1.57 10.30
CA GLY A 572 4.96 1.38 11.66
C GLY A 572 3.43 1.29 11.75
N PRO A 573 2.87 1.17 12.97
CA PRO A 573 1.43 1.12 13.17
C PRO A 573 0.76 2.48 12.96
N THR A 574 -0.49 2.47 12.50
CA THR A 574 -1.39 3.64 12.55
C THR A 574 -2.21 3.65 13.85
N TRP A 575 -2.75 4.81 14.20
CA TRP A 575 -3.72 4.98 15.28
C TRP A 575 -4.52 6.27 15.10
N ASP A 576 -5.69 6.32 15.73
CA ASP A 576 -6.51 7.52 15.81
C ASP A 576 -5.87 8.50 16.79
N VAL A 577 -5.35 9.62 16.29
CA VAL A 577 -4.74 10.66 17.11
C VAL A 577 -5.83 11.42 17.84
N PRO A 578 -5.89 11.40 19.19
CA PRO A 578 -6.81 12.24 19.93
C PRO A 578 -6.39 13.70 19.75
N LYS A 579 -7.29 14.59 19.35
CA LYS A 579 -7.08 16.00 18.95
C LYS A 579 -7.78 16.95 19.93
N GLY A 580 -7.44 18.26 19.88
CA GLY A 580 -8.06 19.29 20.72
C GLY A 580 -7.12 19.94 21.74
N ARG A 581 -5.80 19.79 21.57
CA ARG A 581 -4.79 20.47 22.37
C ARG A 581 -4.87 21.99 22.15
N LYS A 582 -4.20 22.73 23.02
CA LYS A 582 -4.01 24.17 22.90
C LYS A 582 -2.52 24.49 22.93
N ASP A 583 -2.18 25.64 22.37
CA ASP A 583 -0.82 26.10 22.22
C ASP A 583 -0.30 26.79 23.48
N GLY A 584 0.93 26.48 23.85
CA GLY A 584 1.71 27.05 24.94
C GLY A 584 2.25 28.43 24.61
N ARG A 585 2.22 29.32 25.60
CA ARG A 585 2.76 30.70 25.51
C ARG A 585 4.16 30.87 26.14
N ILE A 586 4.75 29.77 26.64
CA ILE A 586 6.04 29.77 27.34
C ILE A 586 6.91 28.68 26.74
N SER A 587 8.14 29.05 26.35
CA SER A 587 9.18 28.13 25.90
C SER A 587 10.53 28.60 26.43
N LYS A 588 11.30 27.71 27.06
CA LYS A 588 12.56 28.05 27.71
C LYS A 588 13.64 26.98 27.52
N ALA A 589 14.78 27.38 26.96
CA ALA A 589 15.99 26.55 26.84
C ALA A 589 16.41 25.90 28.18
N SER A 590 16.26 26.62 29.29
CA SER A 590 16.59 26.12 30.64
C SER A 590 15.70 24.97 31.11
N GLU A 591 14.50 24.81 30.56
CA GLU A 591 13.56 23.75 30.94
C GLU A 591 13.80 22.44 30.15
N THR A 592 14.64 22.48 29.11
CA THR A 592 15.06 21.27 28.35
C THR A 592 15.89 20.27 29.17
N ILE A 593 16.40 20.66 30.34
CA ILE A 593 17.05 19.75 31.31
C ILE A 593 16.11 18.66 31.85
N GLN A 594 14.80 18.81 31.64
CA GLN A 594 13.78 17.83 32.02
C GLN A 594 13.68 16.65 31.04
N LEU A 595 14.28 16.76 29.84
CA LEU A 595 14.33 15.68 28.87
C LEU A 595 15.30 14.58 29.35
N PRO A 596 14.95 13.28 29.22
CA PRO A 596 15.83 12.21 29.68
C PRO A 596 17.12 12.17 28.86
N SER A 597 18.25 12.04 29.56
CA SER A 597 19.57 11.96 28.93
C SER A 597 19.85 10.56 28.38
N PRO A 598 20.55 10.41 27.23
CA PRO A 598 21.01 9.11 26.73
C PRO A 598 21.99 8.38 27.67
N ARG A 599 22.43 9.05 28.74
CA ARG A 599 23.31 8.50 29.79
C ARG A 599 22.56 8.08 31.07
N PHE A 600 21.24 8.22 31.11
CA PHE A 600 20.44 7.84 32.29
C PHE A 600 20.42 6.33 32.53
N ASN A 601 20.43 5.94 33.80
CA ASN A 601 20.16 4.58 34.22
C ASN A 601 18.64 4.31 34.32
N ILE A 602 18.26 3.05 34.54
CA ILE A 602 16.85 2.63 34.54
C ILE A 602 16.00 3.35 35.62
N SER A 603 16.58 3.67 36.78
CA SER A 603 15.88 4.39 37.85
C SER A 603 15.63 5.86 37.49
N GLN A 604 16.59 6.52 36.84
CA GLN A 604 16.45 7.88 36.33
C GLN A 604 15.42 7.96 35.18
N LEU A 605 15.42 6.99 34.27
CA LEU A 605 14.40 6.86 33.22
C LEU A 605 13.01 6.66 33.83
N GLN A 606 12.87 5.74 34.79
CA GLN A 606 11.61 5.50 35.50
C GLN A 606 11.10 6.78 36.19
N GLN A 607 11.97 7.53 36.86
CA GLN A 607 11.61 8.80 37.51
C GLN A 607 11.16 9.85 36.48
N SER A 608 11.88 9.98 35.36
CA SER A 608 11.56 10.93 34.29
C SER A 608 10.19 10.65 33.66
N PHE A 609 9.85 9.38 33.43
CA PHE A 609 8.56 8.99 32.84
C PHE A 609 7.42 9.07 33.87
N SER A 610 7.64 8.67 35.13
CA SER A 610 6.60 8.69 36.17
C SER A 610 6.11 10.09 36.53
N GLN A 611 7.00 11.10 36.47
CA GLN A 611 6.65 12.52 36.59
C GLN A 611 5.63 13.00 35.55
N ARG A 612 5.47 12.27 34.43
CA ARG A 612 4.55 12.55 33.33
C ARG A 612 3.37 11.57 33.26
N GLY A 613 3.16 10.78 34.34
CA GLY A 613 2.13 9.74 34.40
C GLY A 613 2.42 8.49 33.57
N LEU A 614 3.62 8.40 32.98
CA LEU A 614 4.05 7.27 32.15
C LEU A 614 4.71 6.19 33.01
N SER A 615 4.38 4.93 32.69
CA SER A 615 4.82 3.74 33.42
C SER A 615 6.13 3.17 32.85
N LEU A 616 6.66 2.13 33.49
CA LEU A 616 7.76 1.35 32.93
C LEU A 616 7.41 0.68 31.59
N ASP A 617 6.13 0.43 31.33
CA ASP A 617 5.70 -0.25 30.10
C ASP A 617 5.66 0.76 28.96
N ASP A 618 5.21 1.99 29.26
CA ASP A 618 5.29 3.15 28.38
C ASP A 618 6.75 3.53 28.08
N LEU A 619 7.65 3.47 29.08
CA LEU A 619 9.09 3.69 28.90
C LEU A 619 9.69 2.72 27.88
N VAL A 620 9.47 1.41 28.02
CA VAL A 620 10.05 0.43 27.09
C VAL A 620 9.45 0.58 25.70
N ALA A 621 8.13 0.77 25.60
CA ALA A 621 7.45 0.93 24.32
C ALA A 621 7.92 2.19 23.57
N LEU A 622 7.88 3.37 24.22
CA LEU A 622 8.26 4.64 23.59
C LEU A 622 9.77 4.69 23.25
N SER A 623 10.62 4.02 24.02
CA SER A 623 12.04 3.85 23.65
C SER A 623 12.20 3.13 22.30
N GLY A 624 11.21 2.33 21.87
CA GLY A 624 11.18 1.72 20.54
C GLY A 624 11.20 2.71 19.37
N ALA A 625 10.92 4.00 19.58
CA ALA A 625 11.11 5.04 18.58
C ALA A 625 12.56 5.15 18.08
N HIS A 626 13.54 4.70 18.89
CA HIS A 626 14.96 4.60 18.53
C HIS A 626 15.27 3.57 17.43
N THR A 627 14.26 2.83 16.94
CA THR A 627 14.34 2.07 15.67
C THR A 627 14.55 3.00 14.46
N LEU A 628 14.17 4.29 14.58
CA LEU A 628 14.38 5.30 13.54
C LEU A 628 15.53 6.25 13.87
N GLY A 629 16.18 6.76 12.83
CA GLY A 629 17.00 7.96 12.87
C GLY A 629 18.48 7.78 13.23
N PHE A 630 19.09 8.89 13.66
CA PHE A 630 20.54 9.07 13.75
C PHE A 630 20.92 9.79 15.05
N ALA A 631 22.04 9.39 15.64
CA ALA A 631 22.60 10.03 16.82
C ALA A 631 24.02 10.56 16.55
N HIS A 632 24.28 11.81 16.94
CA HIS A 632 25.62 12.39 16.93
C HIS A 632 26.53 11.74 17.99
N CYS A 633 27.84 11.74 17.73
CA CYS A 633 28.84 11.15 18.64
C CYS A 633 28.71 11.64 20.09
N SER A 634 28.42 12.92 20.33
CA SER A 634 28.27 13.52 21.66
C SER A 634 27.25 12.81 22.57
N SER A 635 26.23 12.19 21.99
CA SER A 635 25.19 11.46 22.73
C SER A 635 25.68 10.14 23.31
N PHE A 636 26.63 9.45 22.67
CA PHE A 636 27.10 8.11 23.07
C PHE A 636 28.62 7.97 23.26
N GLU A 637 29.43 9.00 22.98
CA GLU A 637 30.90 8.94 23.07
C GLU A 637 31.40 8.50 24.44
N GLY A 638 30.69 8.88 25.51
CA GLY A 638 30.99 8.48 26.89
C GLY A 638 30.86 6.98 27.15
N ARG A 639 30.20 6.19 26.28
CA ARG A 639 30.19 4.72 26.37
C ARG A 639 31.39 4.08 25.69
N ILE A 640 31.96 4.74 24.69
CA ILE A 640 33.08 4.21 23.91
C ILE A 640 34.42 4.78 24.37
N ARG A 641 34.47 5.87 25.14
CA ARG A 641 35.68 6.41 25.78
C ARG A 641 35.35 6.98 27.15
N ASN A 642 36.27 6.79 28.10
CA ASN A 642 36.20 7.37 29.46
C ASN A 642 34.89 7.04 30.20
N PHE A 643 34.32 5.85 29.99
CA PHE A 643 33.03 5.44 30.55
C PHE A 643 32.98 5.49 32.08
N CYS A 644 34.00 4.95 32.75
CA CYS A 644 34.21 5.14 34.18
C CYS A 644 35.71 5.01 34.52
N PRO A 645 36.15 5.38 35.74
CA PRO A 645 37.56 5.23 36.14
C PRO A 645 38.09 3.80 36.05
N ALA A 646 37.22 2.79 36.13
CA ALA A 646 37.57 1.37 36.04
C ALA A 646 37.50 0.77 34.62
N SER A 647 36.87 1.46 33.65
CA SER A 647 36.76 0.97 32.27
C SER A 647 36.63 2.10 31.25
N ASN A 648 37.45 2.05 30.21
CA ASN A 648 37.45 3.01 29.12
C ASN A 648 36.27 2.78 28.12
N VAL A 649 35.68 1.59 28.10
CA VAL A 649 34.48 1.24 27.31
C VAL A 649 33.42 0.68 28.25
N ASP A 650 32.16 0.96 27.98
CA ASP A 650 31.02 0.35 28.64
C ASP A 650 31.06 -1.19 28.51
N PRO A 651 31.19 -1.97 29.62
CA PRO A 651 31.18 -3.44 29.59
C PRO A 651 29.83 -4.04 29.13
N GLU A 652 28.77 -3.24 29.09
CA GLU A 652 27.47 -3.64 28.53
C GLU A 652 27.37 -3.41 27.02
N MET A 653 28.40 -2.84 26.36
CA MET A 653 28.47 -2.71 24.91
C MET A 653 29.27 -3.87 24.26
N ASN A 654 28.83 -4.33 23.09
CA ASN A 654 29.55 -5.33 22.31
C ASN A 654 30.93 -4.80 21.87
N PRO A 655 32.06 -5.49 22.13
CA PRO A 655 33.40 -4.96 21.87
C PRO A 655 33.67 -4.59 20.40
N SER A 656 33.21 -5.39 19.45
CA SER A 656 33.38 -5.12 18.01
C SER A 656 32.53 -3.92 17.56
N PHE A 657 31.34 -3.77 18.12
CA PHE A 657 30.50 -2.59 17.90
C PHE A 657 31.13 -1.32 18.48
N ALA A 658 31.64 -1.39 19.71
CA ALA A 658 32.38 -0.28 20.34
C ALA A 658 33.63 0.12 19.53
N ALA A 659 34.35 -0.84 18.95
CA ALA A 659 35.47 -0.58 18.06
C ALA A 659 35.03 0.13 16.77
N SER A 660 33.92 -0.30 16.15
CA SER A 660 33.32 0.39 14.99
C SER A 660 32.95 1.83 15.31
N LEU A 661 32.20 2.07 16.40
CA LEU A 661 31.82 3.41 16.84
C LEU A 661 33.02 4.31 17.17
N ARG A 662 34.15 3.75 17.66
CA ARG A 662 35.40 4.50 17.87
C ARG A 662 36.04 4.99 16.58
N ASN A 663 35.85 4.28 15.47
CA ASN A 663 36.32 4.71 14.14
C ASN A 663 35.41 5.81 13.58
N THR A 664 34.08 5.65 13.71
CA THR A 664 33.08 6.67 13.33
C THR A 664 33.22 7.97 14.12
N CYS A 665 33.56 7.86 15.41
CA CYS A 665 33.74 8.98 16.32
C CYS A 665 35.20 9.06 16.80
N PRO A 666 36.15 9.66 16.05
CA PRO A 666 37.54 9.82 16.49
C PRO A 666 37.69 10.76 17.70
N VAL A 667 38.85 10.73 18.38
CA VAL A 667 39.08 11.51 19.63
C VAL A 667 38.99 13.03 19.43
N ASN A 668 39.55 13.54 18.32
CA ASN A 668 39.53 14.96 17.97
C ASN A 668 38.55 15.20 16.82
N ASN A 669 37.29 14.85 17.02
CA ASN A 669 36.28 14.89 15.97
C ASN A 669 35.92 16.33 15.59
N LYS A 670 36.30 16.75 14.37
CA LYS A 670 35.97 18.08 13.82
C LYS A 670 34.74 18.07 12.90
N ALA A 671 34.19 16.90 12.58
CA ALA A 671 33.04 16.78 11.70
C ALA A 671 31.73 17.00 12.48
N LYS A 672 31.03 18.11 12.21
CA LYS A 672 29.78 18.49 12.89
C LYS A 672 28.70 17.40 12.85
N ASN A 673 28.66 16.62 11.76
CA ASN A 673 27.63 15.61 11.52
C ASN A 673 28.12 14.17 11.80
N ALA A 674 29.23 14.00 12.52
CA ALA A 674 29.70 12.67 12.87
C ALA A 674 28.81 12.02 13.95
N GLY A 675 28.53 10.73 13.74
CA GLY A 675 27.57 9.97 14.52
C GLY A 675 27.23 8.66 13.82
N ALA A 676 26.23 7.94 14.33
CA ALA A 676 25.80 6.67 13.78
C ALA A 676 24.26 6.61 13.72
N TYR A 677 23.74 5.83 12.77
CA TYR A 677 22.34 5.43 12.77
C TYR A 677 22.00 4.64 14.04
N MET A 678 20.80 4.87 14.58
CA MET A 678 20.37 4.28 15.85
C MET A 678 20.02 2.79 15.72
N ASP A 679 19.54 2.41 14.54
CA ASP A 679 19.30 1.03 14.11
C ASP A 679 19.96 0.78 12.74
N THR A 680 20.19 -0.49 12.40
CA THR A 680 20.50 -0.92 11.03
C THR A 680 19.35 -0.67 10.04
N SER A 681 18.09 -0.69 10.48
CA SER A 681 16.91 -0.36 9.67
C SER A 681 16.40 1.07 9.94
N SER A 682 17.30 2.04 10.13
CA SER A 682 17.00 3.41 10.64
C SER A 682 15.94 4.27 9.92
N THR A 683 15.41 3.84 8.78
CA THR A 683 14.29 4.50 8.07
C THR A 683 12.99 3.68 8.09
N THR A 684 13.00 2.52 8.76
CA THR A 684 11.90 1.56 8.83
C THR A 684 11.51 1.34 10.29
N PHE A 685 10.24 1.52 10.62
CA PHE A 685 9.72 1.36 11.97
C PHE A 685 9.42 -0.13 12.22
N ASP A 686 10.38 -0.81 12.84
CA ASP A 686 10.28 -2.23 13.19
C ASP A 686 10.77 -2.51 14.62
N ASN A 687 10.87 -3.79 14.98
CA ASN A 687 11.27 -4.24 16.32
C ASN A 687 12.76 -4.65 16.44
N ASN A 688 13.59 -4.32 15.45
CA ASN A 688 15.01 -4.64 15.43
C ASN A 688 15.79 -3.91 16.53
N TYR A 689 15.36 -2.71 16.93
CA TYR A 689 15.88 -1.98 18.09
C TYR A 689 16.03 -2.86 19.34
N TYR A 690 15.00 -3.64 19.66
CA TYR A 690 15.02 -4.56 20.80
C TYR A 690 15.97 -5.73 20.59
N ARG A 691 16.14 -6.21 19.35
CA ARG A 691 17.12 -7.24 18.98
C ARG A 691 18.55 -6.70 19.11
N LEU A 692 18.81 -5.44 18.75
CA LEU A 692 20.10 -4.78 18.93
C LEU A 692 20.45 -4.58 20.41
N ILE A 693 19.50 -4.19 21.26
CA ILE A 693 19.70 -4.15 22.73
C ILE A 693 20.14 -5.52 23.28
N LEU A 694 19.45 -6.60 22.88
CA LEU A 694 19.79 -7.97 23.30
C LEU A 694 21.17 -8.42 22.80
N GLN A 695 21.61 -7.91 21.64
CA GLN A 695 22.96 -8.13 21.09
C GLN A 695 24.04 -7.21 21.69
N LYS A 696 23.71 -6.35 22.67
CA LYS A 696 24.59 -5.30 23.21
C LYS A 696 25.07 -4.28 22.16
N LYS A 697 24.22 -4.00 21.16
CA LYS A 697 24.48 -3.10 20.02
C LYS A 697 23.62 -1.82 20.04
N ALA A 698 23.04 -1.45 21.18
CA ALA A 698 22.37 -0.16 21.31
C ALA A 698 23.38 0.98 21.45
N LEU A 699 23.06 2.18 20.94
CA LEU A 699 23.94 3.35 21.06
C LEU A 699 23.94 3.93 22.47
N PHE A 700 22.77 4.19 23.07
CA PHE A 700 22.69 4.91 24.35
C PHE A 700 22.75 3.99 25.57
N SER A 701 23.18 4.54 26.71
CA SER A 701 23.17 3.81 27.98
C SER A 701 21.73 3.63 28.47
N SER A 702 20.86 4.60 28.17
CA SER A 702 19.41 4.51 28.43
C SER A 702 18.78 3.26 27.80
N ASP A 703 19.14 2.96 26.56
CA ASP A 703 18.59 1.84 25.79
C ASP A 703 19.08 0.51 26.37
N GLN A 704 20.38 0.42 26.66
CA GLN A 704 20.98 -0.78 27.24
C GLN A 704 20.46 -1.05 28.67
N ALA A 705 20.21 0.01 29.45
CA ALA A 705 19.68 -0.06 30.81
C ALA A 705 18.27 -0.64 30.88
N LEU A 706 17.52 -0.75 29.78
CA LEU A 706 16.24 -1.45 29.73
C LEU A 706 16.36 -2.94 30.11
N LEU A 707 17.55 -3.55 29.98
CA LEU A 707 17.82 -4.93 30.45
C LEU A 707 18.09 -5.03 31.96
N ASN A 708 18.28 -3.92 32.66
CA ASN A 708 18.81 -3.91 34.03
C ASN A 708 17.71 -3.98 35.11
N PHE A 709 16.44 -4.12 34.69
CA PHE A 709 15.31 -4.39 35.58
C PHE A 709 14.43 -5.54 35.01
N PRO A 710 13.97 -6.51 35.82
CA PRO A 710 13.30 -7.71 35.30
C PRO A 710 12.04 -7.42 34.47
N LYS A 711 11.21 -6.45 34.87
CA LYS A 711 9.98 -6.12 34.13
C LYS A 711 10.28 -5.57 32.74
N THR A 712 11.22 -4.63 32.64
CA THR A 712 11.59 -4.00 31.36
C THR A 712 12.34 -4.96 30.46
N LYS A 713 13.23 -5.80 31.03
CA LYS A 713 13.92 -6.88 30.32
C LYS A 713 12.94 -7.85 29.65
N ASN A 714 11.88 -8.26 30.36
CA ASN A 714 10.85 -9.15 29.82
C ASN A 714 10.07 -8.50 28.66
N LEU A 715 9.80 -7.18 28.74
CA LEU A 715 9.19 -6.44 27.62
C LEU A 715 10.14 -6.33 26.42
N VAL A 716 11.44 -6.09 26.62
CA VAL A 716 12.44 -6.09 25.52
C VAL A 716 12.47 -7.44 24.81
N TYR A 717 12.44 -8.57 25.52
CA TYR A 717 12.33 -9.89 24.88
C TYR A 717 11.01 -10.07 24.12
N LYS A 718 9.87 -9.67 24.70
CA LYS A 718 8.54 -9.76 24.07
C LYS A 718 8.45 -8.94 22.78
N PHE A 719 9.04 -7.75 22.77
CA PHE A 719 9.04 -6.86 21.61
C PHE A 719 10.05 -7.31 20.55
N ALA A 720 11.23 -7.82 20.94
CA ALA A 720 12.20 -8.41 20.00
C ALA A 720 11.65 -9.64 19.24
N SER A 721 10.77 -10.41 19.87
CA SER A 721 10.13 -11.59 19.24
C SER A 721 8.85 -11.28 18.45
N SER A 722 8.13 -10.20 18.77
CA SER A 722 6.86 -9.85 18.09
C SER A 722 6.75 -8.35 17.77
N LYS A 723 6.82 -8.02 16.47
CA LYS A 723 6.56 -6.65 15.97
C LYS A 723 5.14 -6.20 16.33
N GLU A 724 4.15 -7.09 16.29
CA GLU A 724 2.77 -6.73 16.64
C GLU A 724 2.59 -6.43 18.14
N ALA A 725 3.26 -7.17 19.03
CA ALA A 725 3.25 -6.86 20.46
C ALA A 725 3.89 -5.50 20.76
N PHE A 726 4.97 -5.16 20.03
CA PHE A 726 5.58 -3.84 20.08
C PHE A 726 4.62 -2.77 19.55
N ASN A 727 4.09 -2.93 18.33
CA ASN A 727 3.19 -1.97 17.68
C ASN A 727 2.00 -1.60 18.58
N ARG A 728 1.31 -2.60 19.17
CA ARG A 728 0.19 -2.35 20.09
C ARG A 728 0.60 -1.59 21.35
N ALA A 729 1.76 -1.93 21.94
CA ALA A 729 2.26 -1.21 23.11
C ALA A 729 2.68 0.23 22.76
N PHE A 730 3.30 0.42 21.60
CA PHE A 730 3.73 1.72 21.09
C PHE A 730 2.55 2.65 20.85
N VAL A 731 1.50 2.19 20.15
CA VAL A 731 0.25 2.95 19.94
C VAL A 731 -0.36 3.41 21.27
N ASN A 732 -0.56 2.48 22.21
CA ASN A 732 -1.15 2.80 23.51
C ASN A 732 -0.33 3.84 24.29
N SER A 733 1.01 3.71 24.25
CA SER A 733 1.92 4.61 24.97
C SER A 733 2.04 5.97 24.27
N MET A 734 1.98 6.02 22.94
CA MET A 734 1.92 7.25 22.15
C MET A 734 0.64 8.01 22.41
N ILE A 735 -0.52 7.35 22.41
CA ILE A 735 -1.81 7.95 22.78
C ILE A 735 -1.72 8.52 24.21
N LYS A 736 -1.22 7.73 25.17
CA LYS A 736 -1.10 8.16 26.57
C LYS A 736 -0.15 9.35 26.76
N MET A 737 1.01 9.35 26.11
CA MET A 737 1.93 10.49 26.11
C MET A 737 1.28 11.73 25.47
N SER A 738 0.57 11.54 24.35
CA SER A 738 -0.10 12.63 23.62
C SER A 738 -1.25 13.26 24.42
N SER A 739 -1.79 12.56 25.42
CA SER A 739 -2.86 13.06 26.30
C SER A 739 -2.38 13.95 27.46
N ILE A 740 -1.07 14.20 27.56
CA ILE A 740 -0.51 15.17 28.52
C ILE A 740 -0.85 16.59 28.01
N THR A 741 -1.97 17.14 28.47
CA THR A 741 -2.49 18.44 28.03
C THR A 741 -1.66 19.62 28.54
N GLY A 742 -1.62 20.68 27.75
CA GLY A 742 -1.06 21.98 28.10
C GLY A 742 -1.63 23.09 27.21
N GLY A 743 -1.05 24.28 27.30
CA GLY A 743 -1.40 25.43 26.47
C GLY A 743 -2.76 26.09 26.76
N GLN A 744 -3.06 27.14 26.00
CA GLN A 744 -4.24 28.01 26.22
C GLN A 744 -4.74 28.76 24.98
N GLU A 745 -4.04 28.73 23.84
CA GLU A 745 -4.46 29.43 22.62
C GLU A 745 -4.49 28.52 21.38
N ILE A 746 -4.87 29.08 20.23
CA ILE A 746 -4.63 28.49 18.91
C ILE A 746 -3.78 29.50 18.16
N ARG A 747 -2.47 29.25 18.03
CA ARG A 747 -1.56 30.17 17.36
C ARG A 747 -1.84 30.21 15.87
N LYS A 748 -1.77 31.38 15.24
CA LYS A 748 -1.79 31.48 13.77
C LYS A 748 -0.45 31.11 13.12
N ASN A 749 0.65 31.29 13.86
CA ASN A 749 2.00 30.96 13.43
C ASN A 749 2.69 30.17 14.53
N CYS A 750 3.08 28.92 14.27
CA CYS A 750 3.66 28.05 15.30
C CYS A 750 4.98 28.56 15.91
N ARG A 751 5.63 29.53 15.28
CA ARG A 751 6.89 30.13 15.74
C ARG A 751 6.72 31.25 16.76
N ALA A 752 5.51 31.80 16.90
CA ALA A 752 5.25 32.98 17.72
C ALA A 752 3.91 32.88 18.46
N VAL A 753 3.87 33.43 19.67
CA VAL A 753 2.65 33.65 20.43
C VAL A 753 1.75 34.66 19.70
N ASN A 754 0.42 34.50 19.77
CA ASN A 754 -0.55 35.45 19.20
C ASN A 754 -0.53 36.81 19.90
#